data_AF-A0A1Q3SLH7-F1
#
_entry.id   AF-A0A1Q3SLH7-F1
#
_cell.length_a   1.000
_cell.length_b   1.000
_cell.length_c   1.000
_cell.angle_alpha   90.00
_cell.angle_beta   90.00
_cell.angle_gamma   90.00
#
_symmetry.space_group_name_H-M   'P 1'
#
loop_
_entity.id
_entity.type
_entity.pdbx_description
1 polymer ?
#
loop_
_entity_poly.entity_id
_entity_poly.type
_entity_poly.pdbx_seq_one_letter_code
_entity_poly.pdbx_strand_id
1 'polypeptide(L)'
;MVKFGDRLADSGDITVARLIYEDWRDRIQRKRNITLTDTEFQDFIATLAAEHLERNQQFSRQVIDNTLVGISDQSEIFEELRTGGIIIPLNRGSFKVNEHLLKYGLGLLLVDQLEAITDNNPDYKEIIANWLEPHAEIDLKAAICEFAALHALNLSNLPVAAKVALLLAWVNSRNLEDGVERGFVAYLTLDPLAYIGLAEELFSNLTYNPWANDLLIHAFIEKYQNQKVKPLLKTAIERWLGYIYLYGSSFAKKTEEHIQAQREIEQRVGRQLQPGRFSYVGYQFTATINDRELLLGHRALGIISHLPRRDFFQAISIGCLAEAIMNKPEMYNLFAWVILSSPIPVWPEIKTEVEKLFSLNTVVTKQAAYRILSFVGNEEAFELQEKFPEDLFPPNELVEYHKKDPCTSFFSWSEEDCVTCLEREDLDITNIVRKIRQYCIEPGFEIPDRVKIQLRVIPEAIDYNSLWLSTAQTTTDATLETYEPALAVFAPHELANLIRLATREIKERQGLPLRQQSYHLIKHHLIFTDKEKLAVIQAWEKLLEARKAGEHIDEATDWFLFKLVLRAVEPREQLSYLLGRPMNVEMDSQDYEECFLQIDDWEIIEQQFQEAFSRDARLRCLWYISANPENIPQSFLENWVLPFIHNSDSLIRAFALEIIYKSKDLNANKRVVLNNWRFSYENHEFENHWGSLILAEYGNQEAFSDLHSRLDPGYIGYAVKSRGLHAEEVQILLGNMQNHFEQAIYENSLLDNGTYSTDDFEIILVAKPTIISEWLGNAFATNPQVKHSVYIRKFFYTYLCLCLLEKDADSGIKLYLRLDELGAIVNIKNRDSGILEIEEVLFKAEPLDTVKEVWRQTLEECNTDSDLMRIVILAEAGKGKGWLWMYINDHLNSSVLIDRARSICLLAFSESEDARDLLLSLLQGVPDTWLKELVKRSLRIWKKNNWAKYWYKRFLSVEDNVVAWGSFRIFLQCVDSRLWFWHEAITKEFDKNEFYQLRRAFMLDNIDAIKKGIQNNEKDLKESYVGHKVIKSDVWPWQN
;
A
#
# COMPACT_ATOMS: atom_id res chain seq x y z
N MET A 1 -6.77 -43.40 28.91
CA MET A 1 -5.94 -42.38 28.25
C MET A 1 -6.45 -42.26 26.81
N VAL A 2 -7.00 -41.08 26.55
CA VAL A 2 -7.63 -40.48 25.36
C VAL A 2 -7.32 -41.10 23.97
N LYS A 3 -8.29 -41.79 23.34
CA LYS A 3 -8.36 -42.04 21.86
C LYS A 3 -8.94 -40.86 21.07
N PHE A 4 -9.50 -39.88 21.80
CA PHE A 4 -10.08 -38.63 21.28
C PHE A 4 -9.02 -37.70 20.67
N GLY A 5 -7.75 -37.84 21.08
CA GLY A 5 -6.62 -37.07 20.54
C GLY A 5 -6.30 -37.44 19.11
N ASP A 6 -6.19 -38.73 18.78
CA ASP A 6 -5.69 -39.17 17.47
C ASP A 6 -6.62 -38.78 16.29
N ARG A 7 -7.96 -38.88 16.45
CA ARG A 7 -8.91 -38.52 15.38
C ARG A 7 -9.09 -37.02 15.18
N LEU A 8 -8.93 -36.23 16.24
CA LEU A 8 -8.95 -34.77 16.17
C LEU A 8 -7.58 -34.21 15.74
N ALA A 9 -6.49 -34.92 16.07
CA ALA A 9 -5.13 -34.60 15.65
C ALA A 9 -4.93 -34.76 14.14
N ASP A 10 -5.56 -35.77 13.51
CA ASP A 10 -5.49 -35.96 12.05
C ASP A 10 -6.15 -34.80 11.25
N SER A 11 -7.15 -34.10 11.83
CA SER A 11 -7.81 -32.93 11.21
C SER A 11 -7.16 -31.59 11.59
N GLY A 12 -6.37 -31.55 12.66
CA GLY A 12 -5.57 -30.40 13.06
C GLY A 12 -6.28 -29.29 13.83
N ASP A 13 -7.61 -29.32 14.02
CA ASP A 13 -8.30 -28.30 14.84
C ASP A 13 -9.64 -28.79 15.43
N ILE A 14 -10.09 -28.14 16.53
CA ILE A 14 -11.25 -28.53 17.35
C ILE A 14 -12.35 -27.45 17.26
N THR A 15 -13.31 -27.60 16.33
CA THR A 15 -14.49 -26.69 16.27
C THR A 15 -15.64 -27.15 17.17
N VAL A 16 -16.54 -26.23 17.55
CA VAL A 16 -17.72 -26.55 18.36
C VAL A 16 -18.62 -27.57 17.66
N ALA A 17 -18.88 -27.39 16.35
CA ALA A 17 -19.65 -28.34 15.56
C ALA A 17 -18.99 -29.73 15.51
N ARG A 18 -17.67 -29.78 15.33
CA ARG A 18 -16.90 -31.03 15.31
C ARG A 18 -16.87 -31.71 16.68
N LEU A 19 -16.74 -30.93 17.76
CA LEU A 19 -16.82 -31.43 19.13
C LEU A 19 -18.17 -32.07 19.41
N ILE A 20 -19.27 -31.40 19.05
CA ILE A 20 -20.62 -31.94 19.24
C ILE A 20 -20.81 -33.22 18.44
N TYR A 21 -20.35 -33.25 17.19
CA TYR A 21 -20.41 -34.42 16.33
C TYR A 21 -19.64 -35.63 16.89
N GLU A 22 -18.43 -35.43 17.42
CA GLU A 22 -17.57 -36.51 17.92
C GLU A 22 -17.81 -36.85 19.41
N ASP A 23 -18.32 -35.92 20.23
CA ASP A 23 -18.58 -36.12 21.67
C ASP A 23 -19.54 -37.28 21.92
N TRP A 24 -20.63 -37.36 21.15
CA TRP A 24 -21.58 -38.46 21.31
C TRP A 24 -20.99 -39.83 20.94
N ARG A 25 -20.24 -39.90 19.83
CA ARG A 25 -19.55 -41.13 19.38
C ARG A 25 -18.55 -41.62 20.42
N ASP A 26 -17.88 -40.71 21.10
CA ASP A 26 -16.96 -41.03 22.19
C ASP A 26 -17.69 -41.44 23.48
N ARG A 27 -18.82 -40.81 23.84
CA ARG A 27 -19.67 -41.22 24.98
C ARG A 27 -20.13 -42.67 24.86
N ILE A 28 -20.57 -43.09 23.66
CA ILE A 28 -20.93 -44.50 23.37
C ILE A 28 -19.73 -45.44 23.60
N GLN A 29 -18.53 -45.04 23.19
CA GLN A 29 -17.32 -45.86 23.35
C GLN A 29 -16.81 -45.95 24.79
N ARG A 30 -17.06 -44.93 25.63
CA ARG A 30 -16.57 -44.86 27.02
C ARG A 30 -17.53 -45.47 28.05
N LYS A 31 -18.85 -45.34 27.87
CA LYS A 31 -19.86 -45.83 28.82
C LYS A 31 -20.42 -47.17 28.36
N ARG A 32 -20.06 -48.27 29.05
CA ARG A 32 -20.54 -49.64 28.77
C ARG A 32 -22.05 -49.86 28.96
N ASN A 33 -22.77 -48.89 29.54
CA ASN A 33 -24.22 -48.99 29.84
C ASN A 33 -25.11 -48.18 28.88
N ILE A 34 -24.56 -47.54 27.83
CA ILE A 34 -25.39 -46.87 26.82
C ILE A 34 -25.74 -47.89 25.74
N THR A 35 -27.03 -48.23 25.63
CA THR A 35 -27.58 -49.15 24.63
C THR A 35 -27.85 -48.49 23.27
N LEU A 36 -27.77 -47.16 23.18
CA LEU A 36 -28.00 -46.39 21.95
C LEU A 36 -26.75 -46.39 21.05
N THR A 37 -26.91 -46.77 19.79
CA THR A 37 -25.90 -46.64 18.73
C THR A 37 -25.79 -45.21 18.22
N ASP A 38 -24.74 -44.93 17.43
CA ASP A 38 -24.52 -43.62 16.80
C ASP A 38 -25.66 -43.26 15.83
N THR A 39 -26.12 -44.23 15.04
CA THR A 39 -27.25 -44.06 14.11
C THR A 39 -28.55 -43.83 14.86
N GLU A 40 -28.85 -44.62 15.91
CA GLU A 40 -30.06 -44.43 16.72
C GLU A 40 -30.08 -43.06 17.41
N PHE A 41 -28.92 -42.47 17.73
CA PHE A 41 -28.83 -41.11 18.24
C PHE A 41 -29.10 -40.05 17.20
N GLN A 42 -28.50 -40.21 16.01
CA GLN A 42 -28.73 -39.32 14.88
C GLN A 42 -30.22 -39.29 14.54
N ASP A 43 -30.85 -40.45 14.43
CA ASP A 43 -32.29 -40.60 14.20
C ASP A 43 -33.12 -39.94 15.31
N PHE A 44 -32.73 -40.14 16.57
CA PHE A 44 -33.39 -39.53 17.72
C PHE A 44 -33.34 -38.00 17.66
N ILE A 45 -32.16 -37.41 17.44
CA ILE A 45 -31.97 -35.95 17.38
C ILE A 45 -32.63 -35.34 16.14
N ALA A 46 -32.56 -36.01 14.99
CA ALA A 46 -33.26 -35.60 13.77
C ALA A 46 -34.77 -35.60 13.99
N THR A 47 -35.34 -36.63 14.61
CA THR A 47 -36.79 -36.70 14.88
C THR A 47 -37.24 -35.61 15.86
N LEU A 48 -36.46 -35.32 16.91
CA LEU A 48 -36.76 -34.21 17.80
C LEU A 48 -36.67 -32.84 17.10
N ALA A 49 -35.75 -32.68 16.16
CA ALA A 49 -35.68 -31.48 15.34
C ALA A 49 -36.90 -31.35 14.39
N ALA A 50 -37.43 -32.47 13.86
CA ALA A 50 -38.62 -32.46 13.02
C ALA A 50 -39.86 -32.05 13.82
N GLU A 51 -40.05 -32.66 15.01
CA GLU A 51 -41.12 -32.27 15.94
C GLU A 51 -40.99 -30.79 16.38
N HIS A 52 -39.77 -30.26 16.48
CA HIS A 52 -39.54 -28.83 16.77
C HIS A 52 -40.15 -27.92 15.71
N LEU A 53 -40.03 -28.29 14.42
CA LEU A 53 -40.58 -27.52 13.29
C LEU A 53 -42.10 -27.58 13.24
N GLU A 54 -42.70 -28.70 13.63
CA GLU A 54 -44.16 -28.89 13.61
C GLU A 54 -44.87 -28.31 14.84
N ARG A 55 -44.24 -28.31 16.03
CA ARG A 55 -44.89 -28.05 17.33
C ARG A 55 -44.06 -27.18 18.29
N ASN A 56 -44.13 -25.85 18.13
CA ASN A 56 -43.84 -24.81 19.15
C ASN A 56 -42.77 -25.14 20.23
N GLN A 57 -41.55 -25.49 19.81
CA GLN A 57 -40.30 -25.48 20.58
C GLN A 57 -40.22 -26.29 21.90
N GLN A 58 -41.28 -26.96 22.36
CA GLN A 58 -41.35 -27.66 23.64
C GLN A 58 -41.99 -29.06 23.51
N PHE A 59 -41.36 -30.05 24.11
CA PHE A 59 -41.76 -31.46 24.03
C PHE A 59 -42.27 -31.97 25.38
N SER A 60 -43.29 -32.83 25.36
CA SER A 60 -43.68 -33.59 26.55
C SER A 60 -42.80 -34.83 26.68
N ARG A 61 -42.75 -35.42 27.88
CA ARG A 61 -42.06 -36.69 28.12
C ARG A 61 -42.53 -37.80 27.16
N GLN A 62 -43.82 -37.80 26.83
CA GLN A 62 -44.43 -38.77 25.93
C GLN A 62 -43.91 -38.67 24.49
N VAL A 63 -43.59 -37.45 24.00
CA VAL A 63 -42.98 -37.27 22.68
C VAL A 63 -41.59 -37.90 22.66
N ILE A 64 -40.78 -37.65 23.70
CA ILE A 64 -39.42 -38.20 23.80
C ILE A 64 -39.43 -39.73 23.89
N ASP A 65 -40.34 -40.31 24.69
CA ASP A 65 -40.48 -41.77 24.80
C ASP A 65 -40.94 -42.41 23.48
N ASN A 66 -41.81 -41.71 22.72
CA ASN A 66 -42.26 -42.17 21.40
C ASN A 66 -41.11 -42.20 20.37
N THR A 67 -40.18 -41.26 20.43
CA THR A 67 -38.95 -41.26 19.60
C THR A 67 -37.97 -42.38 19.96
N LEU A 68 -38.03 -42.92 21.18
CA LEU A 68 -37.16 -44.00 21.65
C LEU A 68 -37.82 -45.39 21.52
N VAL A 69 -38.94 -45.50 20.79
CA VAL A 69 -39.69 -46.75 20.63
C VAL A 69 -38.83 -47.80 19.94
N GLY A 70 -38.68 -48.97 20.57
CA GLY A 70 -37.88 -50.08 20.06
C GLY A 70 -36.51 -50.25 20.74
N ILE A 71 -36.09 -49.27 21.56
CA ILE A 71 -34.83 -49.33 22.31
C ILE A 71 -35.10 -49.83 23.75
N SER A 72 -34.27 -50.75 24.25
CA SER A 72 -34.37 -51.24 25.64
C SER A 72 -33.90 -50.18 26.64
N ASP A 73 -34.48 -50.18 27.84
CA ASP A 73 -34.09 -49.29 28.96
C ASP A 73 -34.34 -47.79 28.75
N GLN A 74 -35.47 -47.44 28.08
CA GLN A 74 -35.90 -46.06 27.77
C GLN A 74 -35.83 -45.08 28.96
N SER A 75 -36.13 -45.54 30.18
CA SER A 75 -36.07 -44.69 31.38
C SER A 75 -34.64 -44.31 31.76
N GLU A 76 -33.67 -45.21 31.57
CA GLU A 76 -32.25 -44.97 31.85
C GLU A 76 -31.63 -44.07 30.76
N ILE A 77 -31.98 -44.33 29.50
CA ILE A 77 -31.57 -43.50 28.36
C ILE A 77 -32.07 -42.07 28.53
N PHE A 78 -33.32 -41.86 28.93
CA PHE A 78 -33.83 -40.52 29.15
C PHE A 78 -33.07 -39.77 30.25
N GLU A 79 -32.76 -40.42 31.37
CA GLU A 79 -32.01 -39.76 32.43
C GLU A 79 -30.59 -39.43 31.98
N GLU A 80 -29.97 -40.26 31.13
CA GLU A 80 -28.68 -39.95 30.49
C GLU A 80 -28.80 -38.79 29.49
N LEU A 81 -29.84 -38.72 28.66
CA LEU A 81 -30.08 -37.59 27.76
C LEU A 81 -30.28 -36.28 28.52
N ARG A 82 -30.96 -36.34 29.68
CA ARG A 82 -31.21 -35.20 30.56
C ARG A 82 -29.94 -34.76 31.31
N THR A 83 -29.23 -35.70 31.93
CA THR A 83 -27.99 -35.41 32.68
C THR A 83 -26.82 -35.08 31.77
N GLY A 84 -26.79 -35.64 30.56
CA GLY A 84 -25.83 -35.36 29.50
C GLY A 84 -26.06 -34.04 28.75
N GLY A 85 -27.11 -33.29 29.11
CA GLY A 85 -27.40 -31.95 28.59
C GLY A 85 -28.00 -31.90 27.18
N ILE A 86 -28.47 -33.05 26.67
CA ILE A 86 -29.05 -33.18 25.32
C ILE A 86 -30.49 -32.64 25.30
N ILE A 87 -31.27 -32.99 26.33
CA ILE A 87 -32.60 -32.42 26.59
C ILE A 87 -32.56 -31.59 27.87
N ILE A 88 -33.11 -30.38 27.82
CA ILE A 88 -33.13 -29.41 28.91
C ILE A 88 -34.55 -29.36 29.48
N PRO A 89 -34.74 -29.63 30.78
CA PRO A 89 -36.05 -29.53 31.41
C PRO A 89 -36.55 -28.07 31.49
N LEU A 90 -37.84 -27.88 31.24
CA LEU A 90 -38.56 -26.60 31.34
C LEU A 90 -39.66 -26.69 32.40
N ASN A 91 -40.44 -25.61 32.56
CA ASN A 91 -41.53 -25.53 33.52
C ASN A 91 -42.66 -26.55 33.19
N ARG A 92 -43.23 -27.17 34.23
CA ARG A 92 -44.39 -28.09 34.15
C ARG A 92 -44.18 -29.39 33.34
N GLY A 93 -43.00 -30.00 33.42
CA GLY A 93 -42.75 -31.33 32.83
C GLY A 93 -42.59 -31.33 31.30
N SER A 94 -42.31 -30.16 30.72
CA SER A 94 -41.91 -29.99 29.33
C SER A 94 -40.38 -29.96 29.20
N PHE A 95 -39.87 -30.26 28.01
CA PHE A 95 -38.44 -30.31 27.68
C PHE A 95 -38.17 -29.55 26.39
N LYS A 96 -36.94 -29.06 26.21
CA LYS A 96 -36.44 -28.58 24.91
C LYS A 96 -35.10 -29.25 24.58
N VAL A 97 -34.76 -29.34 23.30
CA VAL A 97 -33.41 -29.79 22.89
C VAL A 97 -32.42 -28.65 23.15
N ASN A 98 -31.19 -29.01 23.51
CA ASN A 98 -30.08 -28.06 23.57
C ASN A 98 -29.92 -27.36 22.21
N GLU A 99 -29.71 -26.05 22.22
CA GLU A 99 -29.69 -25.25 20.99
C GLU A 99 -28.66 -25.71 19.95
N HIS A 100 -27.44 -26.08 20.37
CA HIS A 100 -26.43 -26.57 19.44
C HIS A 100 -26.75 -27.96 18.89
N LEU A 101 -27.38 -28.83 19.70
CA LEU A 101 -27.83 -30.16 19.25
C LEU A 101 -29.09 -30.07 18.38
N LEU A 102 -29.91 -29.03 18.55
CA LEU A 102 -31.02 -28.72 17.67
C LEU A 102 -30.50 -28.30 16.29
N LYS A 103 -29.50 -27.40 16.24
CA LYS A 103 -28.79 -27.03 15.00
C LYS A 103 -28.22 -28.27 14.29
N TYR A 104 -27.61 -29.17 15.05
CA TYR A 104 -27.12 -30.47 14.54
C TYR A 104 -28.25 -31.34 13.96
N GLY A 105 -29.35 -31.53 14.69
CA GLY A 105 -30.49 -32.33 14.23
C GLY A 105 -31.19 -31.77 12.99
N LEU A 106 -31.29 -30.44 12.89
CA LEU A 106 -31.77 -29.78 11.67
C LEU A 106 -30.83 -30.01 10.48
N GLY A 107 -29.51 -30.04 10.71
CA GLY A 107 -28.53 -30.42 9.70
C GLY A 107 -28.67 -31.86 9.22
N LEU A 108 -28.93 -32.82 10.13
CA LEU A 108 -29.21 -34.21 9.77
C LEU A 108 -30.46 -34.34 8.90
N LEU A 109 -31.57 -33.69 9.28
CA LEU A 109 -32.82 -33.71 8.50
C LEU A 109 -32.66 -33.17 7.09
N LEU A 110 -31.85 -32.12 6.92
CA LEU A 110 -31.52 -31.59 5.60
C LEU A 110 -30.79 -32.65 4.76
N VAL A 111 -29.81 -33.36 5.36
CA VAL A 111 -29.10 -34.44 4.65
C VAL A 111 -30.02 -35.62 4.33
N ASP A 112 -30.90 -36.03 5.25
CA ASP A 112 -31.88 -37.10 5.01
C ASP A 112 -32.80 -36.77 3.83
N GLN A 113 -33.23 -35.51 3.72
CA GLN A 113 -34.02 -35.05 2.58
C GLN A 113 -33.24 -35.17 1.27
N LEU A 114 -31.93 -34.84 1.29
CA LEU A 114 -31.08 -34.94 0.11
C LEU A 114 -30.83 -36.41 -0.30
N GLU A 115 -30.72 -37.33 0.66
CA GLU A 115 -30.62 -38.77 0.40
C GLU A 115 -31.91 -39.37 -0.18
N ALA A 116 -33.07 -38.85 0.22
CA ALA A 116 -34.37 -39.35 -0.23
C ALA A 116 -34.73 -38.97 -1.69
N ILE A 117 -33.93 -38.12 -2.35
CA ILE A 117 -34.17 -37.67 -3.72
C ILE A 117 -33.88 -38.81 -4.70
N THR A 118 -34.85 -39.08 -5.57
CA THR A 118 -34.77 -40.13 -6.61
C THR A 118 -34.75 -39.58 -8.04
N ASP A 119 -34.74 -38.26 -8.21
CA ASP A 119 -34.71 -37.61 -9.51
C ASP A 119 -33.42 -37.91 -10.28
N ASN A 120 -33.49 -37.99 -11.60
CA ASN A 120 -32.33 -38.29 -12.46
C ASN A 120 -31.32 -37.13 -12.56
N ASN A 121 -31.74 -35.88 -12.31
CA ASN A 121 -30.86 -34.70 -12.32
C ASN A 121 -31.42 -33.60 -11.39
N PRO A 122 -31.37 -33.80 -10.07
CA PRO A 122 -31.92 -32.86 -9.10
C PRO A 122 -31.09 -31.57 -9.03
N ASP A 123 -31.78 -30.42 -8.92
CA ASP A 123 -31.13 -29.16 -8.56
C ASP A 123 -31.00 -29.06 -7.04
N TYR A 124 -29.92 -29.65 -6.51
CA TYR A 124 -29.66 -29.63 -5.07
C TYR A 124 -29.54 -28.21 -4.49
N LYS A 125 -29.12 -27.21 -5.29
CA LYS A 125 -29.01 -25.82 -4.81
C LYS A 125 -30.38 -25.24 -4.53
N GLU A 126 -31.32 -25.43 -5.46
CA GLU A 126 -32.71 -25.00 -5.29
C GLU A 126 -33.39 -25.73 -4.12
N ILE A 127 -33.15 -27.04 -3.98
CA ILE A 127 -33.73 -27.84 -2.88
C ILE A 127 -33.23 -27.35 -1.52
N ILE A 128 -31.92 -27.13 -1.36
CA ILE A 128 -31.34 -26.62 -0.12
C ILE A 128 -31.86 -25.20 0.17
N ALA A 129 -31.91 -24.32 -0.84
CA ALA A 129 -32.45 -22.98 -0.67
C ALA A 129 -33.89 -23.00 -0.17
N ASN A 130 -34.75 -23.79 -0.82
CA ASN A 130 -36.16 -23.96 -0.45
C ASN A 130 -36.33 -24.55 0.95
N TRP A 131 -35.45 -25.45 1.38
CA TRP A 131 -35.49 -26.00 2.74
C TRP A 131 -35.05 -24.96 3.79
N LEU A 132 -34.10 -24.09 3.45
CA LEU A 132 -33.60 -23.06 4.35
C LEU A 132 -34.51 -21.82 4.41
N GLU A 133 -35.33 -21.55 3.40
CA GLU A 133 -36.23 -20.38 3.33
C GLU A 133 -37.15 -20.21 4.56
N PRO A 134 -37.86 -21.24 5.06
CA PRO A 134 -38.81 -21.13 6.18
C PRO A 134 -38.20 -20.63 7.50
N HIS A 135 -36.88 -20.72 7.67
CA HIS A 135 -36.20 -20.25 8.88
C HIS A 135 -35.97 -18.74 8.82
N ALA A 136 -36.45 -17.99 9.81
CA ALA A 136 -36.34 -16.52 9.82
C ALA A 136 -34.95 -16.00 10.21
N GLU A 137 -34.23 -16.75 11.05
CA GLU A 137 -32.93 -16.36 11.60
C GLU A 137 -31.78 -16.78 10.68
N ILE A 138 -30.93 -15.82 10.30
CA ILE A 138 -29.82 -16.03 9.36
C ILE A 138 -28.72 -16.90 9.99
N ASP A 139 -28.35 -16.63 11.24
CA ASP A 139 -27.28 -17.33 11.96
C ASP A 139 -27.61 -18.82 12.15
N LEU A 140 -28.90 -19.14 12.28
CA LEU A 140 -29.40 -20.51 12.33
C LEU A 140 -29.15 -21.26 11.01
N LYS A 141 -29.35 -20.61 9.85
CA LYS A 141 -29.11 -21.23 8.53
C LYS A 141 -27.65 -21.60 8.34
N ALA A 142 -26.74 -20.68 8.70
CA ALA A 142 -25.30 -20.90 8.60
C ALA A 142 -24.85 -22.14 9.42
N ALA A 143 -25.31 -22.23 10.67
CA ALA A 143 -25.00 -23.36 11.54
C ALA A 143 -25.60 -24.68 11.04
N ILE A 144 -26.84 -24.67 10.52
CA ILE A 144 -27.44 -25.86 9.90
C ILE A 144 -26.60 -26.33 8.72
N CYS A 145 -26.18 -25.42 7.83
CA CYS A 145 -25.33 -25.75 6.70
C CYS A 145 -23.96 -26.32 7.12
N GLU A 146 -23.33 -25.78 8.17
CA GLU A 146 -22.08 -26.32 8.73
C GLU A 146 -22.25 -27.77 9.19
N PHE A 147 -23.27 -28.05 10.02
CA PHE A 147 -23.53 -29.40 10.52
C PHE A 147 -23.92 -30.38 9.40
N ALA A 148 -24.77 -29.93 8.47
CA ALA A 148 -25.16 -30.72 7.30
C ALA A 148 -23.95 -31.06 6.43
N ALA A 149 -23.08 -30.08 6.13
CA ALA A 149 -21.85 -30.31 5.39
C ALA A 149 -20.91 -31.27 6.13
N LEU A 150 -20.68 -31.06 7.43
CA LEU A 150 -19.83 -31.94 8.24
C LEU A 150 -20.31 -33.39 8.21
N HIS A 151 -21.62 -33.62 8.35
CA HIS A 151 -22.19 -34.96 8.27
C HIS A 151 -22.09 -35.54 6.85
N ALA A 152 -22.53 -34.77 5.85
CA ALA A 152 -22.55 -35.17 4.44
C ALA A 152 -21.16 -35.56 3.91
N LEU A 153 -20.10 -34.85 4.30
CA LEU A 153 -18.72 -35.16 3.89
C LEU A 153 -18.23 -36.53 4.40
N ASN A 154 -18.84 -37.07 5.47
CA ASN A 154 -18.52 -38.40 5.99
C ASN A 154 -19.35 -39.53 5.33
N LEU A 155 -20.38 -39.20 4.55
CA LEU A 155 -21.24 -40.18 3.89
C LEU A 155 -20.63 -40.61 2.54
N SER A 156 -20.69 -41.90 2.24
CA SER A 156 -20.14 -42.47 0.99
C SER A 156 -21.19 -42.65 -0.12
N ASN A 157 -22.46 -42.70 0.26
CA ASN A 157 -23.64 -42.91 -0.58
C ASN A 157 -24.25 -41.60 -1.10
N LEU A 158 -24.00 -40.45 -0.45
CA LEU A 158 -24.50 -39.15 -0.91
C LEU A 158 -23.72 -38.64 -2.13
N PRO A 159 -24.40 -38.22 -3.23
CA PRO A 159 -23.74 -37.71 -4.42
C PRO A 159 -22.86 -36.47 -4.16
N VAL A 160 -21.72 -36.38 -4.84
CA VAL A 160 -20.79 -35.23 -4.70
C VAL A 160 -21.48 -33.90 -5.01
N ALA A 161 -22.39 -33.87 -5.99
CA ALA A 161 -23.16 -32.67 -6.33
C ALA A 161 -23.99 -32.13 -5.15
N ALA A 162 -24.57 -33.02 -4.33
CA ALA A 162 -25.30 -32.62 -3.13
C ALA A 162 -24.36 -32.05 -2.06
N LYS A 163 -23.20 -32.69 -1.86
CA LYS A 163 -22.15 -32.19 -0.94
C LYS A 163 -21.63 -30.81 -1.35
N VAL A 164 -21.38 -30.61 -2.65
CA VAL A 164 -20.97 -29.32 -3.21
C VAL A 164 -22.03 -28.25 -2.97
N ALA A 165 -23.31 -28.57 -3.19
CA ALA A 165 -24.40 -27.63 -2.96
C ALA A 165 -24.54 -27.23 -1.48
N LEU A 166 -24.32 -28.17 -0.54
CA LEU A 166 -24.26 -27.88 0.90
C LEU A 166 -23.10 -26.95 1.27
N LEU A 167 -21.89 -27.27 0.79
CA LEU A 167 -20.72 -26.41 1.02
C LEU A 167 -20.93 -25.00 0.44
N LEU A 168 -21.51 -24.91 -0.76
CA LEU A 168 -21.83 -23.65 -1.42
C LEU A 168 -22.86 -22.84 -0.62
N ALA A 169 -23.90 -23.48 -0.09
CA ALA A 169 -24.88 -22.82 0.77
C ALA A 169 -24.24 -22.32 2.08
N TRP A 170 -23.31 -23.10 2.64
CA TRP A 170 -22.59 -22.72 3.85
C TRP A 170 -21.73 -21.45 3.64
N VAL A 171 -20.84 -21.42 2.64
CA VAL A 171 -19.96 -20.27 2.39
C VAL A 171 -20.69 -19.03 1.87
N ASN A 172 -21.90 -19.18 1.35
CA ASN A 172 -22.75 -18.04 0.95
C ASN A 172 -23.72 -17.58 2.05
N SER A 173 -23.71 -18.21 3.23
CA SER A 173 -24.52 -17.77 4.35
C SER A 173 -24.02 -16.42 4.88
N ARG A 174 -24.96 -15.53 5.24
CA ARG A 174 -24.65 -14.25 5.90
C ARG A 174 -24.40 -14.50 7.40
N ASN A 175 -23.61 -13.67 8.08
CA ASN A 175 -23.28 -13.76 9.52
C ASN A 175 -22.66 -15.11 9.95
N LEU A 176 -21.48 -15.43 9.41
CA LEU A 176 -20.70 -16.57 9.85
C LEU A 176 -20.14 -16.32 11.26
N GLU A 177 -20.30 -17.29 12.19
CA GLU A 177 -19.77 -17.20 13.57
C GLU A 177 -18.22 -17.12 13.59
N ASP A 178 -17.64 -16.60 14.67
CA ASP A 178 -16.20 -16.56 14.88
C ASP A 178 -15.60 -17.98 14.85
N GLY A 179 -14.89 -18.33 13.77
CA GLY A 179 -14.24 -19.62 13.60
C GLY A 179 -14.70 -20.47 12.39
N VAL A 180 -15.62 -19.98 11.56
CA VAL A 180 -16.04 -20.69 10.33
C VAL A 180 -14.87 -21.00 9.40
N GLU A 181 -13.91 -20.09 9.24
CA GLU A 181 -12.70 -20.32 8.44
C GLU A 181 -11.94 -21.56 8.91
N ARG A 182 -11.71 -21.69 10.23
CA ARG A 182 -11.05 -22.87 10.82
C ARG A 182 -11.82 -24.16 10.55
N GLY A 183 -13.15 -24.14 10.73
CA GLY A 183 -14.00 -25.30 10.46
C GLY A 183 -13.98 -25.72 9.00
N PHE A 184 -14.15 -24.75 8.10
CA PHE A 184 -14.15 -24.98 6.66
C PHE A 184 -12.82 -25.57 6.17
N VAL A 185 -11.69 -25.03 6.63
CA VAL A 185 -10.35 -25.55 6.26
C VAL A 185 -10.11 -26.95 6.84
N ALA A 186 -10.55 -27.22 8.07
CA ALA A 186 -10.42 -28.53 8.70
C ALA A 186 -11.19 -29.65 7.95
N TYR A 187 -12.40 -29.35 7.47
CA TYR A 187 -13.31 -30.35 6.88
C TYR A 187 -12.88 -30.81 5.48
N LEU A 188 -11.99 -30.08 4.81
CA LEU A 188 -11.46 -30.43 3.49
C LEU A 188 -10.88 -31.86 3.45
N THR A 189 -10.25 -32.30 4.55
CA THR A 189 -9.61 -33.63 4.63
C THR A 189 -10.61 -34.80 4.70
N LEU A 190 -11.89 -34.53 4.96
CA LEU A 190 -12.95 -35.53 5.02
C LEU A 190 -13.35 -36.00 3.61
N ASP A 191 -13.59 -35.05 2.70
CA ASP A 191 -13.92 -35.32 1.29
C ASP A 191 -13.34 -34.24 0.35
N PRO A 192 -12.08 -34.40 -0.09
CA PRO A 192 -11.43 -33.43 -0.96
C PRO A 192 -12.09 -33.29 -2.34
N LEU A 193 -12.84 -34.30 -2.81
CA LEU A 193 -13.52 -34.24 -4.10
C LEU A 193 -14.70 -33.27 -4.06
N ALA A 194 -15.42 -33.19 -2.94
CA ALA A 194 -16.47 -32.19 -2.74
C ALA A 194 -15.90 -30.76 -2.75
N TYR A 195 -14.72 -30.54 -2.15
CA TYR A 195 -14.05 -29.23 -2.17
C TYR A 195 -13.55 -28.86 -3.57
N ILE A 196 -13.02 -29.82 -4.33
CA ILE A 196 -12.67 -29.60 -5.74
C ILE A 196 -13.92 -29.25 -6.55
N GLY A 197 -15.04 -29.95 -6.35
CA GLY A 197 -16.31 -29.63 -7.00
C GLY A 197 -16.84 -28.23 -6.63
N LEU A 198 -16.68 -27.82 -5.37
CA LEU A 198 -16.98 -26.46 -4.93
C LEU A 198 -16.09 -25.42 -5.64
N ALA A 199 -14.79 -25.71 -5.79
CA ALA A 199 -13.87 -24.84 -6.51
C ALA A 199 -14.31 -24.66 -7.97
N GLU A 200 -14.72 -25.74 -8.63
CA GLU A 200 -15.20 -25.66 -10.01
C GLU A 200 -16.45 -24.80 -10.16
N GLU A 201 -17.33 -24.83 -9.17
CA GLU A 201 -18.51 -23.97 -9.12
C GLU A 201 -18.15 -22.50 -8.83
N LEU A 202 -17.36 -22.24 -7.77
CA LEU A 202 -17.04 -20.87 -7.33
C LEU A 202 -16.14 -20.13 -8.33
N PHE A 203 -15.08 -20.78 -8.81
CA PHE A 203 -14.07 -20.15 -9.67
C PHE A 203 -14.58 -19.89 -11.10
N SER A 204 -15.60 -20.62 -11.55
CA SER A 204 -16.21 -20.43 -12.87
C SER A 204 -17.44 -19.51 -12.84
N ASN A 205 -17.89 -19.05 -11.67
CA ASN A 205 -19.08 -18.20 -11.54
C ASN A 205 -18.72 -16.70 -11.66
N LEU A 206 -19.55 -15.95 -12.41
CA LEU A 206 -19.40 -14.49 -12.57
C LEU A 206 -19.93 -13.71 -11.35
N THR A 207 -20.77 -14.33 -10.52
CA THR A 207 -21.29 -13.76 -9.28
C THR A 207 -20.20 -13.85 -8.23
N TYR A 208 -19.28 -12.87 -8.26
CA TYR A 208 -18.05 -12.89 -7.49
C TYR A 208 -18.31 -12.85 -5.97
N ASN A 209 -18.01 -13.94 -5.27
CA ASN A 209 -17.85 -13.99 -3.81
C ASN A 209 -16.35 -14.08 -3.48
N PRO A 210 -15.63 -12.93 -3.37
CA PRO A 210 -14.19 -12.91 -3.12
C PRO A 210 -13.80 -13.68 -1.86
N TRP A 211 -14.53 -13.48 -0.77
CA TRP A 211 -14.27 -14.12 0.51
C TRP A 211 -14.29 -15.65 0.42
N ALA A 212 -15.31 -16.22 -0.24
CA ALA A 212 -15.39 -17.68 -0.40
C ALA A 212 -14.29 -18.25 -1.30
N ASN A 213 -13.86 -17.48 -2.31
CA ASN A 213 -12.74 -17.87 -3.18
C ASN A 213 -11.43 -17.91 -2.40
N ASP A 214 -11.14 -16.84 -1.64
CA ASP A 214 -9.91 -16.71 -0.86
C ASP A 214 -9.86 -17.78 0.24
N LEU A 215 -10.97 -18.01 0.94
CA LEU A 215 -11.11 -19.07 1.94
C LEU A 215 -10.82 -20.47 1.35
N LEU A 216 -11.33 -20.76 0.14
CA LEU A 216 -11.11 -22.05 -0.50
C LEU A 216 -9.67 -22.24 -0.97
N ILE A 217 -9.05 -21.18 -1.50
CA ILE A 217 -7.63 -21.20 -1.87
C ILE A 217 -6.76 -21.40 -0.63
N HIS A 218 -7.04 -20.67 0.45
CA HIS A 218 -6.39 -20.84 1.74
C HIS A 218 -6.50 -22.29 2.24
N ALA A 219 -7.69 -22.89 2.19
CA ALA A 219 -7.91 -24.27 2.58
C ALA A 219 -7.06 -25.27 1.77
N PHE A 220 -6.95 -25.08 0.45
CA PHE A 220 -6.10 -25.91 -0.40
C PHE A 220 -4.62 -25.75 -0.09
N ILE A 221 -4.17 -24.52 0.19
CA ILE A 221 -2.78 -24.23 0.55
C ILE A 221 -2.44 -24.90 1.89
N GLU A 222 -3.23 -24.66 2.93
CA GLU A 222 -2.97 -25.17 4.28
C GLU A 222 -2.99 -26.71 4.32
N LYS A 223 -3.96 -27.34 3.65
CA LYS A 223 -4.12 -28.80 3.67
C LYS A 223 -3.37 -29.54 2.55
N TYR A 224 -2.55 -28.85 1.74
CA TYR A 224 -1.90 -29.47 0.59
C TYR A 224 -1.07 -30.72 0.92
N GLN A 225 -0.35 -30.72 2.04
CA GLN A 225 0.53 -31.84 2.42
C GLN A 225 -0.25 -33.08 2.93
N ASN A 226 -1.57 -32.99 3.09
CA ASN A 226 -2.38 -34.13 3.49
C ASN A 226 -2.39 -35.21 2.39
N GLN A 227 -2.21 -36.47 2.78
CA GLN A 227 -2.07 -37.62 1.86
C GLN A 227 -3.29 -37.85 0.95
N LYS A 228 -4.50 -37.48 1.40
CA LYS A 228 -5.72 -37.58 0.58
C LYS A 228 -5.86 -36.39 -0.37
N VAL A 229 -5.46 -35.19 0.07
CA VAL A 229 -5.68 -33.93 -0.65
C VAL A 229 -4.69 -33.78 -1.79
N LYS A 230 -3.38 -33.97 -1.52
CA LYS A 230 -2.30 -33.76 -2.48
C LYS A 230 -2.54 -34.38 -3.87
N PRO A 231 -2.82 -35.70 -4.00
CA PRO A 231 -2.96 -36.33 -5.31
C PRO A 231 -4.23 -35.86 -6.06
N LEU A 232 -5.33 -35.62 -5.33
CA LEU A 232 -6.59 -35.19 -5.92
C LEU A 232 -6.50 -33.75 -6.41
N LEU A 233 -5.94 -32.84 -5.61
CA LEU A 233 -5.77 -31.45 -5.99
C LEU A 233 -4.79 -31.31 -7.16
N LYS A 234 -3.68 -32.07 -7.17
CA LYS A 234 -2.75 -32.07 -8.31
C LYS A 234 -3.46 -32.48 -9.61
N THR A 235 -4.26 -33.54 -9.56
CA THR A 235 -5.04 -34.01 -10.72
C THR A 235 -6.07 -32.97 -11.16
N ALA A 236 -6.71 -32.27 -10.22
CA ALA A 236 -7.65 -31.20 -10.53
C ALA A 236 -6.96 -30.01 -11.19
N ILE A 237 -5.82 -29.56 -10.66
CA ILE A 237 -5.01 -28.47 -11.21
C ILE A 237 -4.53 -28.79 -12.64
N GLU A 238 -4.05 -30.01 -12.89
CA GLU A 238 -3.70 -30.46 -14.24
C GLU A 238 -4.90 -30.38 -15.20
N ARG A 239 -6.10 -30.77 -14.74
CA ARG A 239 -7.33 -30.64 -15.53
C ARG A 239 -7.71 -29.18 -15.76
N TRP A 240 -7.64 -28.33 -14.74
CA TRP A 240 -8.00 -26.91 -14.79
C TRP A 240 -7.12 -26.13 -15.76
N LEU A 241 -5.82 -26.42 -15.80
CA LEU A 241 -4.91 -25.83 -16.79
C LEU A 241 -5.04 -26.48 -18.18
N GLY A 242 -5.63 -27.67 -18.26
CA GLY A 242 -5.82 -28.43 -19.50
C GLY A 242 -7.16 -28.21 -20.21
N TYR A 243 -7.95 -27.20 -19.83
CA TYR A 243 -9.18 -26.86 -20.55
C TYR A 243 -8.86 -26.22 -21.90
N ILE A 244 -9.54 -26.69 -22.95
CA ILE A 244 -9.47 -26.18 -24.31
C ILE A 244 -10.85 -25.70 -24.72
N TYR A 245 -11.02 -24.40 -24.89
CA TYR A 245 -12.27 -23.85 -25.40
C TYR A 245 -12.35 -24.02 -26.92
N LEU A 246 -13.34 -24.80 -27.37
CA LEU A 246 -13.45 -25.21 -28.78
C LEU A 246 -13.61 -24.05 -29.77
N TYR A 247 -14.07 -22.89 -29.31
CA TYR A 247 -14.33 -21.74 -30.18
C TYR A 247 -13.30 -20.61 -30.04
N GLY A 248 -12.18 -20.85 -29.36
CA GLY A 248 -11.07 -19.92 -29.26
C GLY A 248 -11.27 -18.73 -28.30
N SER A 249 -12.36 -17.94 -28.36
CA SER A 249 -12.64 -16.83 -27.40
C SER A 249 -14.08 -16.71 -26.96
N SER A 250 -14.23 -16.35 -25.68
CA SER A 250 -15.46 -15.97 -24.95
C SER A 250 -16.36 -14.91 -25.63
N PHE A 251 -15.81 -13.99 -26.42
CA PHE A 251 -16.55 -12.79 -26.87
C PHE A 251 -17.32 -12.91 -28.19
N ALA A 252 -17.23 -14.04 -28.90
CA ALA A 252 -17.96 -14.20 -30.15
C ALA A 252 -19.33 -14.88 -29.91
N LYS A 253 -20.40 -14.29 -30.45
CA LYS A 253 -21.63 -15.06 -30.72
C LYS A 253 -21.27 -16.17 -31.71
N LYS A 254 -22.08 -17.24 -31.84
CA LYS A 254 -21.87 -18.29 -32.85
C LYS A 254 -21.77 -17.68 -34.27
N THR A 255 -20.55 -17.36 -34.70
CA THR A 255 -20.19 -16.70 -35.96
C THR A 255 -19.26 -17.61 -36.77
N GLU A 256 -18.96 -17.21 -38.01
CA GLU A 256 -17.94 -17.82 -38.87
C GLU A 256 -16.59 -17.98 -38.14
N GLU A 257 -16.26 -17.05 -37.24
CA GLU A 257 -15.02 -17.04 -36.44
C GLU A 257 -14.91 -18.23 -35.48
N HIS A 258 -16.02 -18.67 -34.87
CA HIS A 258 -16.02 -19.86 -34.02
C HIS A 258 -15.73 -21.13 -34.80
N ILE A 259 -16.27 -21.24 -36.02
CA ILE A 259 -16.02 -22.38 -36.92
C ILE A 259 -14.56 -22.38 -37.34
N GLN A 260 -14.01 -21.22 -37.66
CA GLN A 260 -12.61 -21.07 -38.03
C GLN A 260 -11.68 -21.42 -36.87
N ALA A 261 -11.92 -20.88 -35.67
CA ALA A 261 -11.13 -21.19 -34.47
C ALA A 261 -11.17 -22.68 -34.13
N GLN A 262 -12.34 -23.31 -34.21
CA GLN A 262 -12.46 -24.76 -33.99
C GLN A 262 -11.63 -25.54 -35.01
N ARG A 263 -11.71 -25.20 -36.30
CA ARG A 263 -10.91 -25.87 -37.36
C ARG A 263 -9.41 -25.72 -37.11
N GLU A 264 -8.95 -24.55 -36.70
CA GLU A 264 -7.53 -24.32 -36.40
C GLU A 264 -7.05 -25.12 -35.20
N ILE A 265 -7.85 -25.20 -34.13
CA ILE A 265 -7.57 -26.04 -32.96
C ILE A 265 -7.50 -27.51 -33.39
N GLU A 266 -8.50 -28.00 -34.13
CA GLU A 266 -8.56 -29.38 -34.63
C GLU A 266 -7.38 -29.71 -35.56
N GLN A 267 -6.93 -28.76 -36.38
CA GLN A 267 -5.73 -28.90 -37.21
C GLN A 267 -4.45 -29.02 -36.37
N ARG A 268 -4.28 -28.19 -35.33
CA ARG A 268 -3.11 -28.26 -34.44
C ARG A 268 -3.07 -29.55 -33.64
N VAL A 269 -4.22 -30.04 -33.20
CA VAL A 269 -4.34 -31.32 -32.47
C VAL A 269 -4.30 -32.54 -33.41
N GLY A 270 -4.62 -32.35 -34.68
CA GLY A 270 -4.62 -33.39 -35.72
C GLY A 270 -5.87 -34.28 -35.74
N ARG A 271 -6.97 -33.85 -35.11
CA ARG A 271 -8.26 -34.57 -35.14
C ARG A 271 -9.43 -33.64 -34.83
N GLN A 272 -10.64 -34.09 -35.16
CA GLN A 272 -11.87 -33.46 -34.70
C GLN A 272 -12.04 -33.60 -33.19
N LEU A 273 -12.56 -32.56 -32.55
CA LEU A 273 -12.78 -32.52 -31.11
C LEU A 273 -14.27 -32.39 -30.79
N GLN A 274 -14.69 -33.09 -29.75
CA GLN A 274 -16.02 -32.98 -29.15
C GLN A 274 -15.84 -32.62 -27.67
N PRO A 275 -16.84 -31.99 -27.02
CA PRO A 275 -16.78 -31.72 -25.59
C PRO A 275 -16.45 -32.98 -24.79
N GLY A 276 -15.44 -32.91 -23.93
CA GLY A 276 -14.98 -34.05 -23.13
C GLY A 276 -13.47 -34.24 -23.11
N ARG A 277 -13.04 -35.30 -22.43
CA ARG A 277 -11.62 -35.62 -22.21
C ARG A 277 -10.95 -36.17 -23.46
N PHE A 278 -9.71 -35.78 -23.67
CA PHE A 278 -8.93 -36.24 -24.80
C PHE A 278 -7.43 -36.22 -24.49
N SER A 279 -6.65 -37.11 -25.14
CA SER A 279 -5.20 -37.13 -25.01
C SER A 279 -4.50 -36.49 -26.22
N TYR A 280 -3.44 -35.73 -25.97
CA TYR A 280 -2.58 -35.17 -27.02
C TYR A 280 -1.12 -35.28 -26.55
N VAL A 281 -0.26 -35.88 -27.39
CA VAL A 281 1.18 -36.07 -27.15
C VAL A 281 1.58 -36.59 -25.76
N GLY A 282 0.75 -37.45 -25.17
CA GLY A 282 0.97 -38.05 -23.84
C GLY A 282 0.39 -37.26 -22.65
N TYR A 283 -0.22 -36.10 -22.89
CA TYR A 283 -0.90 -35.28 -21.90
C TYR A 283 -2.42 -35.39 -22.04
N GLN A 284 -3.16 -35.09 -20.97
CA GLN A 284 -4.61 -35.13 -20.92
C GLN A 284 -5.20 -33.71 -20.91
N PHE A 285 -6.25 -33.51 -21.70
CA PHE A 285 -6.95 -32.23 -21.86
C PHE A 285 -8.46 -32.45 -21.79
N THR A 286 -9.20 -31.36 -21.57
CA THR A 286 -10.67 -31.38 -21.63
C THR A 286 -11.16 -30.31 -22.61
N ALA A 287 -11.76 -30.74 -23.71
CA ALA A 287 -12.42 -29.84 -24.65
C ALA A 287 -13.77 -29.38 -24.06
N THR A 288 -14.04 -28.08 -24.11
CA THR A 288 -15.25 -27.49 -23.56
C THR A 288 -15.88 -26.44 -24.49
N ILE A 289 -17.18 -26.25 -24.31
CA ILE A 289 -17.97 -25.16 -24.92
C ILE A 289 -18.35 -24.08 -23.90
N ASN A 290 -17.93 -24.25 -22.64
CA ASN A 290 -18.11 -23.29 -21.55
C ASN A 290 -16.77 -22.55 -21.35
N ASP A 291 -16.70 -21.31 -21.79
CA ASP A 291 -15.52 -20.46 -21.66
C ASP A 291 -15.17 -20.15 -20.20
N ARG A 292 -16.16 -20.18 -19.30
CA ARG A 292 -15.96 -19.91 -17.86
C ARG A 292 -15.02 -20.92 -17.19
N GLU A 293 -14.89 -22.12 -17.73
CA GLU A 293 -13.96 -23.13 -17.20
C GLU A 293 -12.49 -22.72 -17.39
N LEU A 294 -12.18 -21.80 -18.32
CA LEU A 294 -10.83 -21.26 -18.49
C LEU A 294 -10.38 -20.40 -17.29
N LEU A 295 -11.32 -19.86 -16.50
CA LEU A 295 -11.02 -19.12 -15.27
C LEU A 295 -10.40 -20.02 -14.19
N LEU A 296 -10.66 -21.34 -14.25
CA LEU A 296 -10.05 -22.31 -13.33
C LEU A 296 -8.53 -22.36 -13.49
N GLY A 297 -8.01 -22.18 -14.71
CA GLY A 297 -6.58 -22.11 -14.97
C GLY A 297 -5.90 -20.94 -14.25
N HIS A 298 -6.56 -19.78 -14.21
CA HIS A 298 -6.04 -18.60 -13.49
C HIS A 298 -5.93 -18.88 -11.99
N ARG A 299 -6.99 -19.45 -11.39
CA ARG A 299 -7.01 -19.80 -9.96
C ARG A 299 -6.05 -20.94 -9.62
N ALA A 300 -5.85 -21.88 -10.54
CA ALA A 300 -4.85 -22.93 -10.40
C ALA A 300 -3.43 -22.35 -10.27
N LEU A 301 -3.08 -21.34 -11.09
CA LEU A 301 -1.79 -20.66 -11.00
C LEU A 301 -1.63 -19.88 -9.68
N GLY A 302 -2.71 -19.26 -9.20
CA GLY A 302 -2.78 -18.68 -7.85
C GLY A 302 -2.42 -19.70 -6.79
N ILE A 303 -3.09 -20.85 -6.76
CA ILE A 303 -2.78 -21.94 -5.81
C ILE A 303 -1.33 -22.43 -5.95
N ILE A 304 -0.85 -22.69 -7.18
CA ILE A 304 0.54 -23.14 -7.41
C ILE A 304 1.55 -22.12 -6.87
N SER A 305 1.24 -20.82 -6.94
CA SER A 305 2.12 -19.75 -6.46
C SER A 305 2.35 -19.73 -4.93
N HIS A 306 1.59 -20.50 -4.14
CA HIS A 306 1.84 -20.69 -2.70
C HIS A 306 2.39 -22.08 -2.36
N LEU A 307 2.45 -22.99 -3.33
CA LEU A 307 2.82 -24.39 -3.12
C LEU A 307 4.24 -24.70 -3.63
N PRO A 308 4.83 -25.85 -3.25
CA PRO A 308 6.12 -26.30 -3.79
C PRO A 308 6.07 -26.49 -5.31
N ARG A 309 6.70 -25.60 -6.09
CA ARG A 309 6.64 -25.57 -7.57
C ARG A 309 7.02 -26.91 -8.23
N ARG A 310 7.92 -27.68 -7.60
CA ARG A 310 8.37 -29.00 -8.06
C ARG A 310 7.25 -29.98 -8.33
N ASP A 311 6.14 -29.89 -7.60
CA ASP A 311 5.03 -30.82 -7.77
C ASP A 311 4.19 -30.54 -9.03
N PHE A 312 4.36 -29.38 -9.69
CA PHE A 312 3.43 -28.83 -10.69
C PHE A 312 4.02 -28.54 -12.08
N PHE A 313 5.27 -28.89 -12.38
CA PHE A 313 5.83 -28.62 -13.72
C PHE A 313 5.09 -29.31 -14.88
N GLN A 314 4.53 -30.50 -14.62
CA GLN A 314 3.64 -31.17 -15.57
C GLN A 314 2.35 -30.35 -15.80
N ALA A 315 1.74 -29.83 -14.74
CA ALA A 315 0.57 -28.96 -14.82
C ALA A 315 0.87 -27.65 -15.59
N ILE A 316 2.02 -27.01 -15.31
CA ILE A 316 2.49 -25.82 -16.04
C ILE A 316 2.65 -26.15 -17.54
N SER A 317 3.21 -27.31 -17.86
CA SER A 317 3.38 -27.74 -19.26
C SER A 317 2.05 -28.03 -19.95
N ILE A 318 1.09 -28.61 -19.25
CA ILE A 318 -0.29 -28.78 -19.74
C ILE A 318 -0.90 -27.43 -20.07
N GLY A 319 -0.77 -26.44 -19.18
CA GLY A 319 -1.26 -25.09 -19.41
C GLY A 319 -0.61 -24.40 -20.62
N CYS A 320 0.72 -24.47 -20.73
CA CYS A 320 1.45 -23.92 -21.89
C CYS A 320 1.07 -24.61 -23.20
N LEU A 321 0.87 -25.93 -23.19
CA LEU A 321 0.35 -26.68 -24.33
C LEU A 321 -1.08 -26.27 -24.67
N ALA A 322 -1.94 -26.07 -23.68
CA ALA A 322 -3.31 -25.66 -23.90
C ALA A 322 -3.39 -24.29 -24.60
N GLU A 323 -2.60 -23.33 -24.15
CA GLU A 323 -2.49 -22.02 -24.81
C GLU A 323 -1.88 -22.10 -26.22
N ALA A 324 -0.93 -23.02 -26.46
CA ALA A 324 -0.35 -23.23 -27.78
C ALA A 324 -1.36 -23.88 -28.74
N ILE A 325 -2.18 -24.82 -28.27
CA ILE A 325 -3.29 -25.42 -29.02
C ILE A 325 -4.33 -24.35 -29.40
N MET A 326 -4.73 -23.52 -28.43
CA MET A 326 -5.68 -22.43 -28.66
C MET A 326 -5.08 -21.24 -29.42
N ASN A 327 -3.74 -21.17 -29.50
CA ASN A 327 -2.97 -20.03 -29.99
C ASN A 327 -3.30 -18.71 -29.28
N LYS A 328 -3.47 -18.78 -27.96
CA LYS A 328 -3.84 -17.64 -27.11
C LYS A 328 -3.08 -17.66 -25.78
N PRO A 329 -2.04 -16.83 -25.62
CA PRO A 329 -1.22 -16.77 -24.41
C PRO A 329 -1.83 -15.85 -23.33
N GLU A 330 -3.07 -16.09 -22.90
CA GLU A 330 -3.77 -15.21 -21.93
C GLU A 330 -3.17 -15.26 -20.52
N MET A 331 -2.66 -16.41 -20.08
CA MET A 331 -2.05 -16.64 -18.77
C MET A 331 -0.51 -16.53 -18.80
N TYR A 332 0.10 -16.06 -19.89
CA TYR A 332 1.57 -15.99 -20.05
C TYR A 332 2.26 -15.29 -18.88
N ASN A 333 1.75 -14.13 -18.47
CA ASN A 333 2.34 -13.37 -17.35
C ASN A 333 2.18 -14.10 -16.02
N LEU A 334 1.10 -14.88 -15.82
CA LEU A 334 0.90 -15.70 -14.62
C LEU A 334 1.90 -16.87 -14.59
N PHE A 335 2.12 -17.56 -15.71
CA PHE A 335 3.15 -18.61 -15.78
C PHE A 335 4.54 -18.06 -15.50
N ALA A 336 4.90 -16.94 -16.12
CA ALA A 336 6.16 -16.26 -15.88
C ALA A 336 6.34 -15.95 -14.38
N TRP A 337 5.30 -15.41 -13.74
CA TRP A 337 5.32 -15.09 -12.33
C TRP A 337 5.43 -16.32 -11.42
N VAL A 338 4.67 -17.38 -11.66
CA VAL A 338 4.69 -18.61 -10.85
C VAL A 338 6.09 -19.25 -10.85
N ILE A 339 6.78 -19.19 -11.98
CA ILE A 339 8.16 -19.70 -12.14
C ILE A 339 9.15 -18.75 -11.47
N LEU A 340 9.05 -17.44 -11.74
CA LEU A 340 9.93 -16.42 -11.19
C LEU A 340 9.89 -16.39 -9.66
N SER A 341 8.69 -16.44 -9.06
CA SER A 341 8.45 -16.37 -7.61
C SER A 341 8.70 -17.68 -6.87
N SER A 342 9.24 -18.71 -7.51
CA SER A 342 9.59 -19.94 -6.81
C SER A 342 10.65 -19.68 -5.73
N PRO A 343 10.43 -20.11 -4.47
CA PRO A 343 11.41 -19.94 -3.39
C PRO A 343 12.57 -20.96 -3.47
N ILE A 344 12.56 -21.84 -4.47
CA ILE A 344 13.57 -22.88 -4.69
C ILE A 344 14.00 -22.90 -6.15
N PRO A 345 15.21 -23.40 -6.46
CA PRO A 345 15.66 -23.57 -7.84
C PRO A 345 14.74 -24.52 -8.62
N VAL A 346 14.36 -24.08 -9.82
CA VAL A 346 13.38 -24.76 -10.70
C VAL A 346 13.97 -25.29 -12.01
N TRP A 347 15.20 -24.90 -12.34
CA TRP A 347 15.80 -25.19 -13.64
C TRP A 347 15.93 -26.70 -13.97
N PRO A 348 16.41 -27.58 -13.07
CA PRO A 348 16.60 -28.98 -13.41
C PRO A 348 15.32 -29.69 -13.85
N GLU A 349 14.22 -29.43 -13.14
CA GLU A 349 12.91 -30.01 -13.44
C GLU A 349 12.30 -29.40 -14.72
N ILE A 350 12.44 -28.07 -14.91
CA ILE A 350 12.00 -27.41 -16.15
C ILE A 350 12.74 -27.98 -17.36
N LYS A 351 14.07 -28.14 -17.27
CA LYS A 351 14.90 -28.67 -18.35
C LYS A 351 14.43 -30.07 -18.77
N THR A 352 14.16 -30.94 -17.80
CA THR A 352 13.65 -32.30 -18.04
C THR A 352 12.33 -32.28 -18.80
N GLU A 353 11.39 -31.42 -18.39
CA GLU A 353 10.08 -31.34 -19.03
C GLU A 353 10.14 -30.68 -20.42
N VAL A 354 11.02 -29.69 -20.61
CA VAL A 354 11.29 -29.06 -21.91
C VAL A 354 11.91 -30.07 -22.89
N GLU A 355 12.90 -30.85 -22.47
CA GLU A 355 13.53 -31.89 -23.30
C GLU A 355 12.50 -32.96 -23.73
N LYS A 356 11.60 -33.34 -22.83
CA LYS A 356 10.46 -34.21 -23.14
C LYS A 356 9.55 -33.59 -24.20
N LEU A 357 9.14 -32.33 -24.05
CA LEU A 357 8.31 -31.63 -25.05
C LEU A 357 9.01 -31.50 -26.41
N PHE A 358 10.31 -31.21 -26.39
CA PHE A 358 11.12 -31.08 -27.59
C PHE A 358 11.19 -32.40 -28.37
N SER A 359 11.34 -33.54 -27.65
CA SER A 359 11.43 -34.88 -28.25
C SER A 359 10.17 -35.30 -29.04
N LEU A 360 9.01 -34.72 -28.72
CA LEU A 360 7.73 -35.00 -29.39
C LEU A 360 7.64 -34.34 -30.79
N ASN A 361 8.48 -33.33 -31.06
CA ASN A 361 8.70 -32.71 -32.36
C ASN A 361 7.44 -32.22 -33.12
N THR A 362 6.46 -31.65 -32.40
CA THR A 362 5.31 -30.96 -33.01
C THR A 362 5.47 -29.44 -32.89
N VAL A 363 4.79 -28.66 -33.73
CA VAL A 363 4.80 -27.19 -33.62
C VAL A 363 4.28 -26.74 -32.25
N VAL A 364 3.18 -27.33 -31.77
CA VAL A 364 2.57 -27.03 -30.48
C VAL A 364 3.53 -27.32 -29.31
N THR A 365 4.19 -28.48 -29.31
CA THR A 365 5.13 -28.83 -28.22
C THR A 365 6.37 -27.94 -28.25
N LYS A 366 6.83 -27.53 -29.43
CA LYS A 366 7.92 -26.56 -29.57
C LYS A 366 7.53 -25.17 -29.07
N GLN A 367 6.32 -24.69 -29.39
CA GLN A 367 5.80 -23.42 -28.89
C GLN A 367 5.68 -23.42 -27.36
N ALA A 368 5.15 -24.49 -26.77
CA ALA A 368 5.06 -24.63 -25.31
C ALA A 368 6.45 -24.67 -24.66
N ALA A 369 7.39 -25.46 -25.20
CA ALA A 369 8.77 -25.53 -24.73
C ALA A 369 9.47 -24.16 -24.79
N TYR A 370 9.32 -23.44 -25.91
CA TYR A 370 9.88 -22.09 -26.08
C TYR A 370 9.34 -21.12 -25.01
N ARG A 371 8.03 -21.14 -24.74
CA ARG A 371 7.44 -20.29 -23.69
C ARG A 371 7.99 -20.64 -22.31
N ILE A 372 8.06 -21.92 -21.96
CA ILE A 372 8.60 -22.36 -20.66
C ILE A 372 10.05 -21.87 -20.48
N LEU A 373 10.89 -22.01 -21.51
CA LEU A 373 12.28 -21.51 -21.48
C LEU A 373 12.33 -19.98 -21.29
N SER A 374 11.44 -19.25 -21.95
CA SER A 374 11.38 -17.78 -21.84
C SER A 374 11.07 -17.27 -20.43
N PHE A 375 10.45 -18.09 -19.57
CA PHE A 375 10.15 -17.72 -18.18
C PHE A 375 11.36 -17.83 -17.24
N VAL A 376 12.35 -18.67 -17.55
CA VAL A 376 13.51 -18.92 -16.67
C VAL A 376 14.59 -17.86 -16.87
N GLY A 377 14.90 -17.53 -18.12
CA GLY A 377 15.82 -16.45 -18.48
C GLY A 377 17.30 -16.66 -18.12
N ASN A 378 17.73 -17.87 -17.76
CA ASN A 378 19.14 -18.21 -17.54
C ASN A 378 19.86 -18.56 -18.87
N GLU A 379 21.18 -18.67 -18.81
CA GLU A 379 22.03 -18.92 -20.00
C GLU A 379 21.71 -20.25 -20.69
N GLU A 380 21.65 -21.36 -19.96
CA GLU A 380 21.28 -22.66 -20.55
C GLU A 380 19.88 -22.66 -21.19
N ALA A 381 18.91 -21.96 -20.59
CA ALA A 381 17.57 -21.83 -21.14
C ALA A 381 17.55 -21.04 -22.43
N PHE A 382 18.33 -19.96 -22.50
CA PHE A 382 18.50 -19.15 -23.70
C PHE A 382 19.17 -19.94 -24.83
N GLU A 383 20.26 -20.66 -24.54
CA GLU A 383 20.93 -21.53 -25.53
C GLU A 383 20.00 -22.62 -26.09
N LEU A 384 19.11 -23.15 -25.25
CA LEU A 384 18.08 -24.10 -25.72
C LEU A 384 17.01 -23.41 -26.56
N GLN A 385 16.65 -22.17 -26.22
CA GLN A 385 15.66 -21.37 -26.94
C GLN A 385 16.15 -20.98 -28.35
N GLU A 386 17.44 -20.69 -28.52
CA GLU A 386 18.04 -20.36 -29.83
C GLU A 386 18.04 -21.53 -30.82
N LYS A 387 17.85 -22.77 -30.35
CA LYS A 387 17.76 -23.95 -31.23
C LYS A 387 16.40 -24.08 -31.93
N PHE A 388 15.41 -23.27 -31.54
CA PHE A 388 14.10 -23.29 -32.16
C PHE A 388 14.07 -22.46 -33.46
N PRO A 389 13.23 -22.84 -34.46
CA PRO A 389 13.08 -22.06 -35.69
C PRO A 389 12.56 -20.63 -35.42
N GLU A 390 13.04 -19.64 -36.17
CA GLU A 390 12.58 -18.25 -36.07
C GLU A 390 11.10 -18.08 -36.44
N ASP A 391 10.57 -18.94 -37.30
CA ASP A 391 9.18 -18.94 -37.78
C ASP A 391 8.24 -19.79 -36.89
N LEU A 392 8.68 -20.18 -35.69
CA LEU A 392 7.91 -21.02 -34.76
C LEU A 392 6.58 -20.37 -34.34
N PHE A 393 6.55 -19.05 -34.24
CA PHE A 393 5.34 -18.27 -33.98
C PHE A 393 4.94 -17.48 -35.23
N PRO A 394 3.64 -17.27 -35.46
CA PRO A 394 3.22 -16.38 -36.54
C PRO A 394 3.82 -14.98 -36.32
N PRO A 395 4.30 -14.32 -37.39
CA PRO A 395 4.94 -13.01 -37.27
C PRO A 395 3.95 -11.99 -36.69
N ASN A 396 4.41 -11.20 -35.73
CA ASN A 396 3.64 -10.08 -35.21
C ASN A 396 3.76 -8.92 -36.19
N GLU A 397 2.68 -8.62 -36.92
CA GLU A 397 2.64 -7.57 -37.95
C GLU A 397 3.11 -6.21 -37.42
N LEU A 398 2.84 -5.90 -36.15
CA LEU A 398 3.24 -4.64 -35.54
C LEU A 398 4.75 -4.59 -35.29
N VAL A 399 5.35 -5.70 -34.83
CA VAL A 399 6.80 -5.80 -34.64
C VAL A 399 7.53 -5.76 -35.99
N GLU A 400 6.99 -6.42 -37.00
CA GLU A 400 7.53 -6.36 -38.36
C GLU A 400 7.40 -4.95 -38.97
N TYR A 401 6.29 -4.25 -38.69
CA TYR A 401 6.15 -2.84 -39.05
C TYR A 401 7.22 -1.97 -38.38
N HIS A 402 7.49 -2.18 -37.09
CA HIS A 402 8.53 -1.48 -36.36
C HIS A 402 9.93 -1.76 -36.92
N LYS A 403 10.27 -3.03 -37.20
CA LYS A 403 11.58 -3.38 -37.79
C LYS A 403 11.82 -2.72 -39.15
N LYS A 404 10.76 -2.53 -39.96
CA LYS A 404 10.86 -1.88 -41.28
C LYS A 404 11.13 -0.39 -41.17
N ASP A 405 10.45 0.29 -40.25
CA ASP A 405 10.66 1.71 -39.99
C ASP A 405 10.42 2.03 -38.50
N PRO A 406 11.46 1.99 -37.66
CA PRO A 406 11.32 2.27 -36.23
C PRO A 406 10.90 3.71 -35.96
N CYS A 407 11.25 4.64 -36.85
CA CYS A 407 11.04 6.08 -36.70
C CYS A 407 9.58 6.50 -36.81
N THR A 408 8.82 5.82 -37.69
CA THR A 408 7.38 6.08 -37.89
C THR A 408 6.48 5.12 -37.11
N SER A 409 7.08 4.11 -36.45
CA SER A 409 6.36 3.15 -35.62
C SER A 409 5.72 3.78 -34.37
N PHE A 410 4.68 3.13 -33.84
CA PHE A 410 4.04 3.57 -32.60
C PHE A 410 4.84 3.20 -31.34
N PHE A 411 5.85 2.31 -31.44
CA PHE A 411 6.74 1.93 -30.33
C PHE A 411 7.69 3.05 -29.93
N SER A 412 8.07 3.12 -28.66
CA SER A 412 9.12 4.03 -28.20
C SER A 412 10.44 3.74 -28.92
N TRP A 413 11.23 4.78 -29.20
CA TRP A 413 12.57 4.60 -29.75
C TRP A 413 13.48 3.98 -28.69
N SER A 414 14.31 3.03 -29.11
CA SER A 414 15.51 2.62 -28.37
C SER A 414 16.59 3.71 -28.46
N GLU A 415 17.69 3.57 -27.71
CA GLU A 415 18.83 4.49 -27.82
C GLU A 415 19.41 4.49 -29.25
N GLU A 416 19.49 3.32 -29.90
CA GLU A 416 19.97 3.15 -31.28
C GLU A 416 18.99 3.75 -32.31
N ASP A 417 17.69 3.50 -32.14
CA ASP A 417 16.66 4.10 -32.98
C ASP A 417 16.67 5.62 -32.86
N CYS A 418 16.86 6.15 -31.64
CA CYS A 418 16.84 7.58 -31.39
C CYS A 418 17.92 8.31 -32.19
N VAL A 419 19.16 7.78 -32.19
CA VAL A 419 20.26 8.33 -32.99
C VAL A 419 19.91 8.32 -34.47
N THR A 420 19.47 7.17 -34.99
CA THR A 420 19.17 7.01 -36.43
C THR A 420 17.97 7.86 -36.87
N CYS A 421 16.92 7.93 -36.04
CA CYS A 421 15.68 8.63 -36.38
C CYS A 421 15.80 10.14 -36.26
N LEU A 422 16.69 10.66 -35.40
CA LEU A 422 16.94 12.10 -35.32
C LEU A 422 17.61 12.66 -36.58
N GLU A 423 18.34 11.85 -37.33
CA GLU A 423 18.97 12.24 -38.59
C GLU A 423 17.96 12.39 -39.75
N ARG A 424 16.77 11.80 -39.64
CA ARG A 424 15.73 11.89 -40.68
C ARG A 424 15.13 13.29 -40.76
N GLU A 425 14.93 13.76 -41.98
CA GLU A 425 14.36 15.09 -42.25
C GLU A 425 12.84 15.08 -42.47
N ASP A 426 12.24 13.92 -42.73
CA ASP A 426 10.83 13.77 -43.07
C ASP A 426 9.89 13.62 -41.86
N LEU A 427 10.45 13.52 -40.65
CA LEU A 427 9.66 13.35 -39.42
C LEU A 427 9.09 14.68 -38.90
N ASP A 428 7.82 14.65 -38.51
CA ASP A 428 7.16 15.77 -37.83
C ASP A 428 7.77 16.04 -36.45
N ILE A 429 7.91 17.32 -36.10
CA ILE A 429 8.55 17.74 -34.86
C ILE A 429 7.77 17.28 -33.61
N THR A 430 6.44 17.19 -33.69
CA THR A 430 5.61 16.66 -32.61
C THR A 430 5.95 15.20 -32.33
N ASN A 431 6.12 14.41 -33.39
CA ASN A 431 6.48 13.00 -33.26
C ASN A 431 7.89 12.86 -32.67
N ILE A 432 8.87 13.63 -33.19
CA ILE A 432 10.24 13.64 -32.65
C ILE A 432 10.21 13.92 -31.13
N VAL A 433 9.56 15.01 -30.72
CA VAL A 433 9.50 15.43 -29.31
C VAL A 433 8.86 14.36 -28.42
N ARG A 434 7.77 13.75 -28.86
CA ARG A 434 7.11 12.66 -28.13
C ARG A 434 8.04 11.46 -27.92
N LYS A 435 8.88 11.13 -28.92
CA LYS A 435 9.81 10.00 -28.85
C LYS A 435 11.05 10.31 -28.02
N ILE A 436 11.57 11.55 -28.09
CA ILE A 436 12.78 11.94 -27.34
C ILE A 436 12.53 12.36 -25.90
N ARG A 437 11.27 12.60 -25.49
CA ARG A 437 10.91 13.09 -24.15
C ARG A 437 11.64 12.36 -23.01
N GLN A 438 11.79 11.04 -23.14
CA GLN A 438 12.41 10.18 -22.13
C GLN A 438 13.95 10.30 -22.05
N TYR A 439 14.59 10.94 -23.04
CA TYR A 439 16.03 11.18 -23.13
C TYR A 439 16.40 12.62 -22.78
N CYS A 440 15.46 13.57 -22.82
CA CYS A 440 15.71 14.96 -22.42
C CYS A 440 16.22 15.11 -20.97
N ILE A 441 15.95 14.12 -20.11
CA ILE A 441 16.44 14.09 -18.73
C ILE A 441 17.92 13.69 -18.61
N GLU A 442 18.53 13.13 -19.65
CA GLU A 442 19.93 12.69 -19.63
C GLU A 442 20.87 13.90 -19.84
N PRO A 443 21.74 14.20 -18.88
CA PRO A 443 22.78 15.21 -19.06
C PRO A 443 23.68 14.82 -20.23
N GLY A 444 23.80 15.72 -21.21
CA GLY A 444 24.62 15.50 -22.40
C GLY A 444 23.88 14.87 -23.58
N PHE A 445 22.57 14.61 -23.49
CA PHE A 445 21.77 14.24 -24.66
C PHE A 445 21.75 15.41 -25.67
N GLU A 446 22.17 15.13 -26.90
CA GLU A 446 22.23 16.11 -27.99
C GLU A 446 21.20 15.80 -29.07
N ILE A 447 20.67 16.87 -29.69
CA ILE A 447 19.80 16.78 -30.87
C ILE A 447 20.40 17.58 -32.03
N PRO A 448 20.10 17.23 -33.28
CA PRO A 448 20.58 17.98 -34.44
C PRO A 448 20.12 19.44 -34.42
N ASP A 449 20.95 20.36 -34.95
CA ASP A 449 20.64 21.79 -34.95
C ASP A 449 19.36 22.13 -35.71
N ARG A 450 19.02 21.35 -36.75
CA ARG A 450 17.73 21.46 -37.46
C ARG A 450 16.55 21.32 -36.49
N VAL A 451 16.60 20.31 -35.61
CA VAL A 451 15.55 20.05 -34.61
C VAL A 451 15.54 21.17 -33.57
N LYS A 452 16.72 21.67 -33.12
CA LYS A 452 16.79 22.84 -32.22
C LYS A 452 16.12 24.07 -32.82
N ILE A 453 16.37 24.36 -34.09
CA ILE A 453 15.76 25.50 -34.80
C ILE A 453 14.25 25.34 -34.87
N GLN A 454 13.76 24.13 -35.20
CA GLN A 454 12.33 23.83 -35.22
C GLN A 454 11.69 23.98 -33.84
N LEU A 455 12.35 23.55 -32.76
CA LEU A 455 11.85 23.70 -31.39
C LEU A 455 11.70 25.17 -30.98
N ARG A 456 12.64 26.04 -31.34
CA ARG A 456 12.62 27.46 -30.94
C ARG A 456 11.41 28.24 -31.45
N VAL A 457 10.81 27.83 -32.57
CA VAL A 457 9.62 28.49 -33.12
C VAL A 457 8.30 27.94 -32.58
N ILE A 458 8.30 26.77 -31.93
CA ILE A 458 7.07 26.16 -31.40
C ILE A 458 6.34 27.04 -30.38
N PRO A 459 7.02 27.68 -29.40
CA PRO A 459 6.34 28.50 -28.42
C PRO A 459 5.53 29.65 -29.03
N GLU A 460 5.93 30.18 -30.19
CA GLU A 460 5.19 31.25 -30.90
C GLU A 460 3.85 30.78 -31.47
N ALA A 461 3.71 29.48 -31.74
CA ALA A 461 2.48 28.88 -32.26
C ALA A 461 1.48 28.49 -31.16
N ILE A 462 1.90 28.50 -29.89
CA ILE A 462 1.02 28.17 -28.75
C ILE A 462 0.24 29.42 -28.34
N ASP A 463 -1.09 29.35 -28.40
CA ASP A 463 -1.95 30.42 -27.92
C ASP A 463 -1.92 30.51 -26.38
N TYR A 464 -1.12 31.45 -25.88
CA TYR A 464 -0.97 31.68 -24.45
C TYR A 464 -2.25 32.14 -23.76
N ASN A 465 -3.23 32.70 -24.48
CA ASN A 465 -4.52 33.10 -23.90
C ASN A 465 -5.37 31.88 -23.53
N SER A 466 -5.14 30.74 -24.18
CA SER A 466 -5.86 29.49 -23.95
C SER A 466 -5.23 28.60 -22.86
N LEU A 467 -4.09 28.99 -22.28
CA LEU A 467 -3.44 28.24 -21.21
C LEU A 467 -4.16 28.40 -19.86
N TRP A 468 -4.33 27.30 -19.12
CA TRP A 468 -4.81 27.27 -17.74
C TRP A 468 -6.15 27.99 -17.50
N LEU A 469 -7.15 27.71 -18.35
CA LEU A 469 -8.48 28.32 -18.24
C LEU A 469 -9.43 27.58 -17.27
N SER A 470 -9.18 26.30 -17.02
CA SER A 470 -10.08 25.44 -16.25
C SER A 470 -9.30 24.46 -15.38
N THR A 471 -10.00 23.77 -14.47
CA THR A 471 -9.40 22.70 -13.66
C THR A 471 -9.07 21.45 -14.47
N ALA A 472 -9.71 21.27 -15.63
CA ALA A 472 -9.40 20.21 -16.57
C ALA A 472 -8.31 20.68 -17.54
N GLN A 473 -7.44 19.74 -17.94
CA GLN A 473 -6.40 20.00 -18.93
C GLN A 473 -7.02 20.31 -20.29
N THR A 474 -6.69 21.47 -20.85
CA THR A 474 -7.09 21.84 -22.22
C THR A 474 -6.14 21.22 -23.25
N THR A 475 -6.53 21.24 -24.54
CA THR A 475 -5.64 20.82 -25.63
C THR A 475 -4.35 21.65 -25.67
N THR A 476 -4.42 22.95 -25.36
CA THR A 476 -3.26 23.83 -25.30
C THR A 476 -2.34 23.46 -24.13
N ASP A 477 -2.91 23.15 -22.96
CA ASP A 477 -2.14 22.69 -21.80
C ASP A 477 -1.42 21.35 -22.09
N ALA A 478 -2.11 20.40 -22.73
CA ALA A 478 -1.53 19.11 -23.13
C ALA A 478 -0.42 19.27 -24.19
N THR A 479 -0.57 20.25 -25.08
CA THR A 479 0.45 20.61 -26.07
C THR A 479 1.70 21.13 -25.36
N LEU A 480 1.56 22.10 -24.45
CA LEU A 480 2.67 22.62 -23.67
C LEU A 480 3.37 21.52 -22.85
N GLU A 481 2.61 20.64 -22.18
CA GLU A 481 3.19 19.53 -21.41
C GLU A 481 4.00 18.56 -22.29
N THR A 482 3.56 18.33 -23.53
CA THR A 482 4.28 17.46 -24.48
C THR A 482 5.64 18.05 -24.86
N TYR A 483 5.70 19.36 -25.10
CA TYR A 483 6.91 20.04 -25.57
C TYR A 483 7.85 20.48 -24.47
N GLU A 484 7.33 20.70 -23.25
CA GLU A 484 8.07 21.32 -22.16
C GLU A 484 9.42 20.66 -21.86
N PRO A 485 9.57 19.33 -21.76
CA PRO A 485 10.88 18.74 -21.47
C PRO A 485 11.93 19.00 -22.56
N ALA A 486 11.55 19.00 -23.83
CA ALA A 486 12.48 19.32 -24.91
C ALA A 486 12.81 20.82 -24.93
N LEU A 487 11.80 21.68 -24.76
CA LEU A 487 11.99 23.13 -24.73
C LEU A 487 12.83 23.58 -23.53
N ALA A 488 12.62 23.03 -22.33
CA ALA A 488 13.36 23.41 -21.13
C ALA A 488 14.87 23.07 -21.22
N VAL A 489 15.26 22.06 -22.00
CA VAL A 489 16.67 21.74 -22.28
C VAL A 489 17.21 22.58 -23.44
N PHE A 490 16.50 22.60 -24.57
CA PHE A 490 17.07 23.06 -25.85
C PHE A 490 16.65 24.48 -26.28
N ALA A 491 15.58 25.03 -25.71
CA ALA A 491 15.03 26.36 -26.00
C ALA A 491 14.38 27.02 -24.75
N PRO A 492 15.09 27.12 -23.61
CA PRO A 492 14.48 27.55 -22.35
C PRO A 492 14.02 29.02 -22.37
N HIS A 493 14.68 29.87 -23.16
CA HIS A 493 14.32 31.28 -23.30
C HIS A 493 13.02 31.49 -24.07
N GLU A 494 12.83 30.74 -25.15
CA GLU A 494 11.62 30.78 -25.96
C GLU A 494 10.42 30.25 -25.15
N LEU A 495 10.63 29.17 -24.38
CA LEU A 495 9.63 28.67 -23.43
C LEU A 495 9.32 29.71 -22.34
N ALA A 496 10.33 30.30 -21.70
CA ALA A 496 10.12 31.33 -20.68
C ALA A 496 9.38 32.55 -21.24
N ASN A 497 9.64 32.93 -22.49
CA ASN A 497 8.93 34.02 -23.15
C ASN A 497 7.45 33.73 -23.36
N LEU A 498 7.07 32.51 -23.75
CA LEU A 498 5.67 32.09 -23.83
C LEU A 498 4.96 32.24 -22.48
N ILE A 499 5.60 31.77 -21.40
CA ILE A 499 5.02 31.87 -20.05
C ILE A 499 4.92 33.33 -19.60
N ARG A 500 5.94 34.16 -19.87
CA ARG A 500 5.91 35.61 -19.57
C ARG A 500 4.77 36.32 -20.32
N LEU A 501 4.53 35.98 -21.58
CA LEU A 501 3.40 36.52 -22.34
C LEU A 501 2.07 36.14 -21.70
N ALA A 502 1.90 34.88 -21.30
CA ALA A 502 0.72 34.44 -20.56
C ALA A 502 0.54 35.24 -19.25
N THR A 503 1.61 35.44 -18.49
CA THR A 503 1.58 36.18 -17.21
C THR A 503 1.16 37.64 -17.39
N ARG A 504 1.59 38.33 -18.45
CA ARG A 504 1.24 39.74 -18.67
C ARG A 504 -0.27 39.99 -18.81
N GLU A 505 -1.00 39.00 -19.30
CA GLU A 505 -2.45 39.05 -19.48
C GLU A 505 -3.24 38.64 -18.21
N ILE A 506 -2.58 38.28 -17.10
CA ILE A 506 -3.27 37.78 -15.90
C ILE A 506 -4.31 38.77 -15.35
N LYS A 507 -4.03 40.07 -15.44
CA LYS A 507 -4.94 41.15 -15.01
C LYS A 507 -6.23 41.24 -15.83
N GLU A 508 -6.25 40.66 -17.02
CA GLU A 508 -7.45 40.63 -17.88
C GLU A 508 -8.34 39.43 -17.55
N ARG A 509 -7.85 38.45 -16.79
CA ARG A 509 -8.62 37.28 -16.36
C ARG A 509 -9.45 37.56 -15.11
N GLN A 510 -10.56 36.83 -14.98
CA GLN A 510 -11.45 36.86 -13.83
C GLN A 510 -11.96 35.45 -13.51
N GLY A 511 -12.49 35.24 -12.32
CA GLY A 511 -13.10 33.96 -11.91
C GLY A 511 -12.13 32.78 -12.00
N LEU A 512 -12.64 31.64 -12.49
CA LEU A 512 -11.86 30.39 -12.56
C LEU A 512 -10.58 30.49 -13.41
N PRO A 513 -10.55 31.12 -14.59
CA PRO A 513 -9.31 31.33 -15.35
C PRO A 513 -8.21 32.08 -14.59
N LEU A 514 -8.57 33.10 -13.77
CA LEU A 514 -7.61 33.80 -12.93
C LEU A 514 -7.07 32.87 -11.85
N ARG A 515 -7.95 32.14 -11.16
CA ARG A 515 -7.57 31.14 -10.14
C ARG A 515 -6.56 30.13 -10.68
N GLN A 516 -6.87 29.51 -11.83
CA GLN A 516 -6.04 28.47 -12.42
C GLN A 516 -4.70 29.04 -12.91
N GLN A 517 -4.70 30.21 -13.56
CA GLN A 517 -3.46 30.85 -13.96
C GLN A 517 -2.57 31.16 -12.76
N SER A 518 -3.11 31.77 -11.69
CA SER A 518 -2.35 32.06 -10.47
C SER A 518 -1.73 30.80 -9.87
N TYR A 519 -2.49 29.71 -9.77
CA TYR A 519 -1.99 28.42 -9.29
C TYR A 519 -0.81 27.89 -10.13
N HIS A 520 -0.93 27.95 -11.46
CA HIS A 520 0.12 27.47 -12.35
C HIS A 520 1.37 28.35 -12.31
N LEU A 521 1.21 29.68 -12.25
CA LEU A 521 2.30 30.65 -12.27
C LEU A 521 3.26 30.58 -11.07
N ILE A 522 2.85 30.00 -9.94
CA ILE A 522 3.75 29.70 -8.82
C ILE A 522 4.93 28.83 -9.29
N LYS A 523 4.73 27.97 -10.30
CA LYS A 523 5.77 27.10 -10.88
C LYS A 523 6.73 27.82 -11.84
N HIS A 524 6.55 29.13 -11.99
CA HIS A 524 7.20 29.95 -13.01
C HIS A 524 7.70 31.30 -12.51
N HIS A 525 7.47 31.69 -11.25
CA HIS A 525 7.82 33.04 -10.80
C HIS A 525 9.32 33.36 -10.85
N LEU A 526 10.20 32.35 -10.91
CA LEU A 526 11.65 32.54 -11.06
C LEU A 526 12.04 33.29 -12.34
N ILE A 527 11.26 33.16 -13.41
CA ILE A 527 11.54 33.79 -14.70
C ILE A 527 10.88 35.16 -14.87
N PHE A 528 10.16 35.66 -13.87
CA PHE A 528 9.47 36.95 -14.00
C PHE A 528 10.44 38.11 -14.02
N THR A 529 10.17 39.07 -14.91
CA THR A 529 10.79 40.39 -14.93
C THR A 529 9.83 41.41 -14.34
N ASP A 530 10.23 42.68 -14.27
CA ASP A 530 9.41 43.77 -13.73
C ASP A 530 8.03 43.88 -14.41
N LYS A 531 7.95 43.54 -15.70
CA LYS A 531 6.68 43.56 -16.45
C LYS A 531 5.69 42.51 -15.93
N GLU A 532 6.16 41.30 -15.67
CA GLU A 532 5.31 40.21 -15.17
C GLU A 532 4.97 40.42 -13.69
N LYS A 533 5.94 40.88 -12.89
CA LYS A 533 5.72 41.28 -11.49
C LYS A 533 4.62 42.35 -11.38
N LEU A 534 4.70 43.40 -12.19
CA LEU A 534 3.69 44.45 -12.24
C LEU A 534 2.31 43.92 -12.67
N ALA A 535 2.24 43.01 -13.64
CA ALA A 535 0.97 42.43 -14.08
C ALA A 535 0.29 41.61 -12.97
N VAL A 536 1.06 40.86 -12.17
CA VAL A 536 0.57 40.14 -11.00
C VAL A 536 0.00 41.10 -9.95
N ILE A 537 0.73 42.17 -9.64
CA ILE A 537 0.28 43.21 -8.68
C ILE A 537 -1.03 43.84 -9.16
N GLN A 538 -1.09 44.27 -10.43
CA GLN A 538 -2.30 44.86 -11.02
C GLN A 538 -3.51 43.91 -10.99
N ALA A 539 -3.30 42.62 -11.23
CA ALA A 539 -4.36 41.64 -11.15
C ALA A 539 -4.91 41.50 -9.72
N TRP A 540 -4.03 41.55 -8.73
CA TRP A 540 -4.42 41.49 -7.33
C TRP A 540 -5.14 42.76 -6.85
N GLU A 541 -4.66 43.94 -7.25
CA GLU A 541 -5.34 45.21 -6.96
C GLU A 541 -6.76 45.22 -7.53
N LYS A 542 -6.93 44.79 -8.79
CA LYS A 542 -8.24 44.64 -9.44
C LYS A 542 -9.14 43.64 -8.70
N LEU A 543 -8.57 42.55 -8.17
CA LEU A 543 -9.29 41.59 -7.33
C LEU A 543 -9.80 42.25 -6.04
N LEU A 544 -8.99 43.09 -5.40
CA LEU A 544 -9.41 43.84 -4.22
C LEU A 544 -10.49 44.87 -4.53
N GLU A 545 -10.41 45.56 -5.66
CA GLU A 545 -11.45 46.49 -6.11
C GLU A 545 -12.79 45.78 -6.33
N ALA A 546 -12.78 44.65 -7.02
CA ALA A 546 -13.96 43.81 -7.22
C ALA A 546 -14.58 43.37 -5.88
N ARG A 547 -13.74 43.01 -4.89
CA ARG A 547 -14.19 42.67 -3.54
C ARG A 547 -14.89 43.85 -2.87
N LYS A 548 -14.28 45.04 -2.93
CA LYS A 548 -14.85 46.27 -2.36
C LYS A 548 -16.17 46.64 -3.02
N ALA A 549 -16.33 46.31 -4.30
CA ALA A 549 -17.59 46.46 -5.05
C ALA A 549 -18.66 45.40 -4.67
N GLY A 550 -18.34 44.43 -3.81
CA GLY A 550 -19.26 43.40 -3.34
C GLY A 550 -19.30 42.15 -4.22
N GLU A 551 -18.35 41.98 -5.15
CA GLU A 551 -18.25 40.76 -5.96
C GLU A 551 -17.77 39.58 -5.11
N HIS A 552 -18.37 38.41 -5.33
CA HIS A 552 -17.92 37.18 -4.69
C HIS A 552 -16.60 36.72 -5.33
N ILE A 553 -15.55 36.64 -4.52
CA ILE A 553 -14.23 36.18 -4.94
C ILE A 553 -13.92 34.86 -4.26
N ASP A 554 -13.55 33.89 -5.08
CA ASP A 554 -13.01 32.61 -4.62
C ASP A 554 -11.72 32.82 -3.80
N GLU A 555 -11.71 32.32 -2.58
CA GLU A 555 -10.60 32.49 -1.62
C GLU A 555 -9.30 31.89 -2.14
N ALA A 556 -9.39 30.75 -2.85
CA ALA A 556 -8.21 30.13 -3.46
C ALA A 556 -7.55 31.02 -4.54
N THR A 557 -8.33 31.88 -5.19
CA THR A 557 -7.80 32.84 -6.17
C THR A 557 -6.91 33.89 -5.49
N ASP A 558 -7.40 34.48 -4.39
CA ASP A 558 -6.59 35.41 -3.58
C ASP A 558 -5.37 34.71 -3.00
N TRP A 559 -5.53 33.46 -2.54
CA TRP A 559 -4.43 32.69 -1.97
C TRP A 559 -3.24 32.53 -2.93
N PHE A 560 -3.49 32.00 -4.13
CA PHE A 560 -2.42 31.79 -5.10
C PHE A 560 -1.86 33.10 -5.64
N LEU A 561 -2.72 34.10 -5.88
CA LEU A 561 -2.30 35.36 -6.46
C LEU A 561 -1.49 36.20 -5.48
N PHE A 562 -1.88 36.25 -4.21
CA PHE A 562 -1.15 37.00 -3.20
C PHE A 562 0.22 36.37 -2.91
N LYS A 563 0.35 35.04 -2.95
CA LYS A 563 1.66 34.38 -2.90
C LYS A 563 2.60 34.89 -4.01
N LEU A 564 2.08 35.08 -5.23
CA LEU A 564 2.85 35.69 -6.33
C LEU A 564 3.15 37.16 -6.08
N VAL A 565 2.24 37.93 -5.47
CA VAL A 565 2.48 39.33 -5.08
C VAL A 565 3.66 39.42 -4.09
N LEU A 566 3.70 38.57 -3.07
CA LEU A 566 4.81 38.55 -2.11
C LEU A 566 6.16 38.30 -2.79
N ARG A 567 6.20 37.51 -3.87
CA ARG A 567 7.40 37.28 -4.69
C ARG A 567 7.68 38.38 -5.72
N ALA A 568 6.72 39.25 -5.98
CA ALA A 568 6.81 40.34 -6.96
C ALA A 568 7.27 41.67 -6.35
N VAL A 569 7.05 41.87 -5.06
CA VAL A 569 7.36 43.12 -4.34
C VAL A 569 8.68 43.06 -3.58
N GLU A 570 9.24 44.22 -3.26
CA GLU A 570 10.47 44.35 -2.48
C GLU A 570 10.21 44.14 -0.98
N PRO A 571 11.24 43.79 -0.17
CA PRO A 571 11.07 43.49 1.26
C PRO A 571 10.33 44.60 2.03
N ARG A 572 10.73 45.86 1.85
CA ARG A 572 10.10 47.04 2.49
C ARG A 572 8.62 47.25 2.15
N GLU A 573 8.12 46.63 1.07
CA GLU A 573 6.75 46.80 0.60
C GLU A 573 5.83 45.66 1.07
N GLN A 574 6.37 44.48 1.39
CA GLN A 574 5.57 43.28 1.70
C GLN A 574 4.55 43.49 2.82
N LEU A 575 4.94 44.15 3.92
CA LEU A 575 4.03 44.41 5.03
C LEU A 575 2.88 45.35 4.60
N SER A 576 3.15 46.35 3.76
CA SER A 576 2.10 47.25 3.26
C SER A 576 1.05 46.51 2.41
N TYR A 577 1.50 45.57 1.56
CA TYR A 577 0.60 44.73 0.75
C TYR A 577 -0.19 43.74 1.63
N LEU A 578 0.45 43.16 2.66
CA LEU A 578 -0.21 42.29 3.63
C LEU A 578 -1.28 43.05 4.43
N LEU A 579 -1.00 44.27 4.86
CA LEU A 579 -1.96 45.14 5.55
C LEU A 579 -3.08 45.65 4.63
N GLY A 580 -2.82 45.76 3.33
CA GLY A 580 -3.80 46.12 2.31
C GLY A 580 -4.87 45.04 2.05
N ARG A 581 -4.67 43.81 2.52
CA ARG A 581 -5.64 42.72 2.40
C ARG A 581 -6.88 42.95 3.27
N PRO A 582 -8.05 42.41 2.88
CA PRO A 582 -9.25 42.44 3.71
C PRO A 582 -8.95 41.93 5.13
N MET A 583 -9.51 42.60 6.15
CA MET A 583 -9.33 42.25 7.56
C MET A 583 -10.24 41.06 7.91
N ASN A 584 -9.85 39.88 7.42
CA ASN A 584 -10.41 38.57 7.79
C ASN A 584 -9.24 37.57 7.89
N VAL A 585 -8.91 37.17 9.13
CA VAL A 585 -7.78 36.28 9.44
C VAL A 585 -7.97 34.88 8.84
N GLU A 586 -9.20 34.44 8.57
CA GLU A 586 -9.47 33.15 7.90
C GLU A 586 -8.88 33.08 6.48
N MET A 587 -8.52 34.22 5.89
CA MET A 587 -7.86 34.30 4.58
C MET A 587 -6.32 34.29 4.65
N ASP A 588 -5.72 34.33 5.84
CA ASP A 588 -4.27 34.37 6.00
C ASP A 588 -3.72 32.94 6.07
N SER A 589 -3.02 32.52 5.00
CA SER A 589 -2.45 31.17 4.89
C SER A 589 -1.07 31.11 5.53
N GLN A 590 -0.82 30.10 6.37
CA GLN A 590 0.51 29.86 6.97
C GLN A 590 1.63 29.78 5.92
N ASP A 591 1.32 29.35 4.70
CA ASP A 591 2.28 29.25 3.59
C ASP A 591 2.90 30.60 3.16
N TYR A 592 2.32 31.73 3.56
CA TYR A 592 2.91 33.05 3.27
C TYR A 592 4.14 33.35 4.14
N GLU A 593 4.27 32.69 5.29
CA GLU A 593 5.41 32.93 6.19
C GLU A 593 6.74 32.65 5.48
N GLU A 594 6.78 31.60 4.66
CA GLU A 594 7.93 31.23 3.80
C GLU A 594 8.19 32.22 2.65
N CYS A 595 7.27 33.14 2.41
CA CYS A 595 7.37 34.19 1.39
C CYS A 595 7.86 35.52 1.93
N PHE A 596 7.85 35.72 3.26
CA PHE A 596 8.32 36.95 3.87
C PHE A 596 9.84 37.07 3.73
N LEU A 597 10.27 38.17 3.14
CA LEU A 597 11.68 38.50 2.91
C LEU A 597 12.26 39.14 4.17
N GLN A 598 13.60 39.07 4.27
CA GLN A 598 14.34 39.68 5.36
C GLN A 598 14.03 41.18 5.47
N ILE A 599 13.70 41.63 6.67
CA ILE A 599 13.47 43.05 6.97
C ILE A 599 14.78 43.83 6.82
N ASP A 600 14.79 44.82 5.94
CA ASP A 600 15.92 45.70 5.66
C ASP A 600 15.75 47.13 6.19
N ASP A 601 14.52 47.56 6.48
CA ASP A 601 14.19 48.90 7.00
C ASP A 601 13.20 48.84 8.19
N TRP A 602 13.73 48.89 9.40
CA TRP A 602 12.95 48.84 10.63
C TRP A 602 12.16 50.13 10.92
N GLU A 603 12.54 51.28 10.37
CA GLU A 603 11.81 52.54 10.58
C GLU A 603 10.45 52.49 9.89
N ILE A 604 10.41 51.96 8.67
CA ILE A 604 9.15 51.75 7.93
C ILE A 604 8.24 50.74 8.65
N ILE A 605 8.81 49.63 9.13
CA ILE A 605 8.04 48.61 9.87
C ILE A 605 7.47 49.21 11.16
N GLU A 606 8.25 50.02 11.89
CA GLU A 606 7.77 50.71 13.09
C GLU A 606 6.65 51.69 12.77
N GLN A 607 6.76 52.47 11.70
CA GLN A 607 5.67 53.36 11.27
C GLN A 607 4.39 52.59 10.94
N GLN A 608 4.49 51.53 10.13
CA GLN A 608 3.33 50.71 9.75
C GLN A 608 2.70 49.99 10.96
N PHE A 609 3.53 49.56 11.92
CA PHE A 609 3.06 48.97 13.17
C PHE A 609 2.28 49.98 14.03
N GLN A 610 2.76 51.23 14.12
CA GLN A 610 2.07 52.31 14.84
C GLN A 610 0.70 52.65 14.25
N GLU A 611 0.59 52.56 12.92
CA GLU A 611 -0.66 52.80 12.19
C GLU A 611 -1.65 51.61 12.25
N ALA A 612 -1.21 50.44 12.74
CA ALA A 612 -2.03 49.22 12.88
C ALA A 612 -2.90 49.25 14.16
N PHE A 613 -4.10 49.82 14.05
CA PHE A 613 -5.05 49.93 15.17
C PHE A 613 -6.00 48.75 15.32
N SER A 614 -6.33 48.03 14.23
CA SER A 614 -7.24 46.88 14.29
C SER A 614 -6.53 45.64 14.84
N ARG A 615 -7.31 44.71 15.40
CA ARG A 615 -6.82 43.41 15.87
C ARG A 615 -6.03 42.69 14.76
N ASP A 616 -6.62 42.58 13.58
CA ASP A 616 -6.07 41.80 12.46
C ASP A 616 -4.83 42.46 11.85
N ALA A 617 -4.79 43.80 11.78
CA ALA A 617 -3.61 44.53 11.33
C ALA A 617 -2.42 44.28 12.27
N ARG A 618 -2.65 44.33 13.59
CA ARG A 618 -1.60 44.03 14.59
C ARG A 618 -1.11 42.60 14.48
N LEU A 619 -2.04 41.64 14.29
CA LEU A 619 -1.71 40.23 14.16
C LEU A 619 -0.85 39.97 12.92
N ARG A 620 -1.19 40.58 11.77
CA ARG A 620 -0.37 40.52 10.54
C ARG A 620 1.00 41.15 10.71
N CYS A 621 1.10 42.30 11.38
CA CYS A 621 2.39 42.91 11.69
C CYS A 621 3.26 41.97 12.54
N LEU A 622 2.70 41.42 13.63
CA LEU A 622 3.44 40.51 14.51
C LEU A 622 3.84 39.23 13.79
N TRP A 623 2.98 38.66 12.94
CA TRP A 623 3.30 37.49 12.14
C TRP A 623 4.42 37.76 11.11
N TYR A 624 4.36 38.88 10.40
CA TYR A 624 5.43 39.28 9.47
C TYR A 624 6.79 39.45 10.18
N ILE A 625 6.77 40.00 11.39
CA ILE A 625 7.95 40.19 12.24
C ILE A 625 8.44 38.84 12.80
N SER A 626 7.54 37.93 13.19
CA SER A 626 7.91 36.63 13.77
C SER A 626 8.62 35.72 12.78
N ALA A 627 8.36 35.89 11.48
CA ALA A 627 9.11 35.26 10.39
C ALA A 627 10.53 35.81 10.21
N ASN A 628 10.81 37.01 10.74
CA ASN A 628 12.07 37.74 10.62
C ASN A 628 12.68 38.09 11.99
N PRO A 629 12.97 37.09 12.83
CA PRO A 629 13.40 37.33 14.21
C PRO A 629 14.85 37.84 14.33
N GLU A 630 15.62 37.78 13.24
CA GLU A 630 17.02 38.20 13.24
C GLU A 630 17.15 39.72 13.15
N ASN A 631 17.98 40.31 14.01
CA ASN A 631 18.31 41.74 14.03
C ASN A 631 17.15 42.69 14.39
N ILE A 632 16.15 42.23 15.15
CA ILE A 632 15.11 43.12 15.71
C ILE A 632 15.76 44.15 16.64
N PRO A 633 15.55 45.46 16.46
CA PRO A 633 16.06 46.47 17.36
C PRO A 633 15.54 46.27 18.79
N GLN A 634 16.44 46.36 19.79
CA GLN A 634 16.06 46.21 21.19
C GLN A 634 14.96 47.20 21.61
N SER A 635 15.03 48.44 21.13
CA SER A 635 14.00 49.46 21.36
C SER A 635 12.64 49.03 20.81
N PHE A 636 12.61 48.33 19.68
CA PHE A 636 11.36 47.83 19.09
C PHE A 636 10.76 46.70 19.93
N LEU A 637 11.58 45.74 20.37
CA LEU A 637 11.14 44.68 21.28
C LEU A 637 10.56 45.27 22.58
N GLU A 638 11.23 46.27 23.16
CA GLU A 638 10.82 46.88 24.42
C GLU A 638 9.56 47.72 24.32
N ASN A 639 9.43 48.54 23.27
CA ASN A 639 8.33 49.49 23.14
C ASN A 639 7.09 48.86 22.50
N TRP A 640 7.26 47.90 21.59
CA TRP A 640 6.18 47.39 20.76
C TRP A 640 5.83 45.94 21.03
N VAL A 641 6.80 45.04 21.21
CA VAL A 641 6.49 43.60 21.35
C VAL A 641 6.16 43.20 22.79
N LEU A 642 7.00 43.57 23.76
CA LEU A 642 6.82 43.20 25.16
C LEU A 642 5.47 43.61 25.76
N PRO A 643 4.87 44.77 25.45
CA PRO A 643 3.54 45.11 25.96
C PRO A 643 2.44 44.13 25.53
N PHE A 644 2.60 43.41 24.41
CA PHE A 644 1.58 42.48 23.92
C PHE A 644 1.47 41.18 24.72
N ILE A 645 2.42 40.85 25.59
CA ILE A 645 2.30 39.67 26.47
C ILE A 645 1.10 39.75 27.42
N HIS A 646 0.57 40.96 27.66
CA HIS A 646 -0.63 41.20 28.47
C HIS A 646 -1.88 41.47 27.64
N ASN A 647 -1.83 41.25 26.32
CA ASN A 647 -3.00 41.46 25.45
C ASN A 647 -4.11 40.47 25.82
N SER A 648 -5.38 40.87 25.68
CA SER A 648 -6.51 39.97 25.92
C SER A 648 -6.60 38.84 24.89
N ASP A 649 -6.08 39.04 23.69
CA ASP A 649 -6.10 38.06 22.61
C ASP A 649 -4.93 37.08 22.67
N SER A 650 -5.24 35.79 22.74
CA SER A 650 -4.24 34.73 22.88
C SER A 650 -3.34 34.56 21.65
N LEU A 651 -3.85 34.76 20.44
CA LEU A 651 -3.05 34.60 19.22
C LEU A 651 -2.07 35.78 19.05
N ILE A 652 -2.47 36.99 19.46
CA ILE A 652 -1.54 38.13 19.56
C ILE A 652 -0.43 37.85 20.57
N ARG A 653 -0.77 37.29 21.74
CA ARG A 653 0.24 36.87 22.72
C ARG A 653 1.18 35.81 22.14
N ALA A 654 0.64 34.85 21.39
CA ALA A 654 1.43 33.79 20.75
C ALA A 654 2.54 34.35 19.85
N PHE A 655 2.22 35.23 18.90
CA PHE A 655 3.23 35.83 18.02
C PHE A 655 4.20 36.74 18.78
N ALA A 656 3.75 37.46 19.81
CA ALA A 656 4.65 38.24 20.64
C ALA A 656 5.66 37.34 21.38
N LEU A 657 5.22 36.21 21.93
CA LEU A 657 6.09 35.21 22.57
C LEU A 657 7.04 34.56 21.56
N GLU A 658 6.55 34.22 20.37
CA GLU A 658 7.39 33.71 19.27
C GLU A 658 8.54 34.67 18.94
N ILE A 659 8.22 35.96 18.74
CA ILE A 659 9.22 37.00 18.47
C ILE A 659 10.24 37.07 19.60
N ILE A 660 9.77 37.13 20.86
CA ILE A 660 10.64 37.21 22.04
C ILE A 660 11.58 35.99 22.10
N TYR A 661 11.05 34.78 21.93
CA TYR A 661 11.82 33.55 21.93
C TYR A 661 12.86 33.54 20.80
N LYS A 662 12.42 33.72 19.54
CA LYS A 662 13.28 33.63 18.36
C LYS A 662 14.31 34.76 18.28
N SER A 663 14.05 35.94 18.87
CA SER A 663 15.01 37.06 18.94
C SER A 663 16.25 36.76 19.80
N LYS A 664 16.17 35.75 20.69
CA LYS A 664 17.21 35.40 21.67
C LYS A 664 17.62 36.54 22.61
N ASP A 665 16.81 37.59 22.74
CA ASP A 665 17.09 38.68 23.68
C ASP A 665 16.87 38.22 25.13
N LEU A 666 17.95 38.21 25.92
CA LEU A 666 17.93 37.71 27.29
C LEU A 666 17.04 38.53 28.23
N ASN A 667 16.91 39.83 27.99
CA ASN A 667 16.13 40.70 28.87
C ASN A 667 14.64 40.53 28.60
N ALA A 668 14.23 40.44 27.33
CA ALA A 668 12.86 40.18 26.92
C ALA A 668 12.38 38.81 27.42
N ASN A 669 13.18 37.75 27.22
CA ASN A 669 12.85 36.40 27.71
C ASN A 669 12.70 36.37 29.24
N LYS A 670 13.63 36.99 30.00
CA LYS A 670 13.53 37.09 31.46
C LYS A 670 12.28 37.84 31.92
N ARG A 671 11.85 38.89 31.21
CA ARG A 671 10.61 39.60 31.54
C ARG A 671 9.39 38.69 31.41
N VAL A 672 9.33 37.80 30.43
CA VAL A 672 8.23 36.82 30.31
C VAL A 672 8.21 35.87 31.51
N VAL A 673 9.37 35.33 31.91
CA VAL A 673 9.51 34.45 33.08
C VAL A 673 8.99 35.14 34.35
N LEU A 674 9.42 36.38 34.61
CA LEU A 674 9.07 37.18 35.80
C LEU A 674 7.60 37.64 35.82
N ASN A 675 6.93 37.68 34.68
CA ASN A 675 5.53 38.12 34.56
C ASN A 675 4.50 37.01 34.87
N ASN A 676 4.92 35.87 35.43
CA ASN A 676 4.03 34.78 35.84
C ASN A 676 3.15 34.20 34.72
N TRP A 677 3.59 34.24 33.45
CA TRP A 677 2.87 33.58 32.35
C TRP A 677 2.65 32.08 32.66
N ARG A 678 1.48 31.55 32.26
CA ARG A 678 1.09 30.15 32.49
C ARG A 678 0.34 29.57 31.30
N PHE A 679 0.55 28.28 31.07
CA PHE A 679 -0.26 27.42 30.22
C PHE A 679 -1.76 27.47 30.60
N SER A 680 -2.61 27.41 29.59
CA SER A 680 -4.07 27.23 29.75
C SER A 680 -4.64 26.53 28.52
N TYR A 681 -5.58 25.59 28.74
CA TYR A 681 -6.35 24.97 27.66
C TYR A 681 -7.28 25.94 26.92
N GLU A 682 -7.56 27.12 27.52
CA GLU A 682 -8.35 28.18 26.88
C GLU A 682 -7.52 29.04 25.92
N ASN A 683 -6.19 28.95 26.00
CA ASN A 683 -5.28 29.68 25.12
C ASN A 683 -5.11 28.94 23.78
N HIS A 684 -4.71 29.70 22.76
CA HIS A 684 -4.26 29.18 21.48
C HIS A 684 -3.01 28.30 21.67
N GLU A 685 -2.93 27.18 20.94
CA GLU A 685 -1.83 26.21 21.04
C GLU A 685 -0.45 26.85 20.85
N PHE A 686 -0.31 27.80 19.91
CA PHE A 686 0.94 28.53 19.69
C PHE A 686 1.37 29.39 20.89
N GLU A 687 0.44 29.94 21.66
CA GLU A 687 0.81 30.67 22.88
C GLU A 687 1.41 29.71 23.90
N ASN A 688 0.75 28.56 24.10
CA ASN A 688 1.20 27.51 25.00
C ASN A 688 2.57 26.96 24.58
N HIS A 689 2.78 26.75 23.28
CA HIS A 689 4.05 26.33 22.69
C HIS A 689 5.19 27.30 23.02
N TRP A 690 5.08 28.56 22.56
CA TRP A 690 6.17 29.53 22.68
C TRP A 690 6.41 29.97 24.13
N GLY A 691 5.34 30.15 24.91
CA GLY A 691 5.46 30.47 26.33
C GLY A 691 6.15 29.36 27.12
N SER A 692 5.84 28.09 26.83
CA SER A 692 6.47 26.94 27.49
C SER A 692 7.95 26.81 27.12
N LEU A 693 8.33 27.04 25.86
CA LEU A 693 9.73 27.06 25.44
C LEU A 693 10.53 28.15 26.17
N ILE A 694 9.98 29.37 26.31
CA ILE A 694 10.64 30.45 27.04
C ILE A 694 10.84 30.07 28.52
N LEU A 695 9.81 29.54 29.17
CA LEU A 695 9.91 29.10 30.57
C LEU A 695 10.92 27.95 30.74
N ALA A 696 10.95 27.00 29.81
CA ALA A 696 11.85 25.86 29.84
C ALA A 696 13.32 26.26 29.71
N GLU A 697 13.66 27.17 28.80
CA GLU A 697 15.06 27.56 28.53
C GLU A 697 15.56 28.69 29.43
N TYR A 698 14.71 29.68 29.73
CA TYR A 698 15.12 30.91 30.44
C TYR A 698 14.65 30.96 31.90
N GLY A 699 13.83 30.01 32.34
CA GLY A 699 13.34 29.88 33.72
C GLY A 699 14.34 29.29 34.72
N ASN A 700 15.61 29.10 34.37
CA ASN A 700 16.61 28.36 35.17
C ASN A 700 16.81 28.86 36.62
N GLN A 701 16.42 30.11 36.91
CA GLN A 701 16.54 30.71 38.24
C GLN A 701 15.32 30.47 39.14
N GLU A 702 14.19 30.03 38.57
CA GLU A 702 12.96 29.71 39.31
C GLU A 702 12.98 28.27 39.84
N ALA A 703 12.25 28.04 40.93
CA ALA A 703 12.03 26.70 41.47
C ALA A 703 11.21 25.86 40.47
N PHE A 704 11.62 24.62 40.24
CA PHE A 704 10.96 23.76 39.26
C PHE A 704 9.49 23.51 39.57
N SER A 705 9.10 23.47 40.85
CA SER A 705 7.69 23.34 41.25
C SER A 705 6.82 24.51 40.78
N ASP A 706 7.37 25.73 40.71
CA ASP A 706 6.64 26.89 40.15
C ASP A 706 6.53 26.77 38.63
N LEU A 707 7.64 26.50 37.94
CA LEU A 707 7.63 26.32 36.48
C LEU A 707 6.75 25.16 36.02
N HIS A 708 6.82 24.03 36.69
CA HIS A 708 6.02 22.83 36.40
C HIS A 708 4.52 23.14 36.41
N SER A 709 4.06 23.97 37.35
CA SER A 709 2.65 24.39 37.43
C SER A 709 2.21 25.38 36.33
N ARG A 710 3.16 25.88 35.54
CA ARG A 710 2.97 26.92 34.52
C ARG A 710 3.26 26.42 33.10
N LEU A 711 3.96 25.30 32.95
CA LEU A 711 4.31 24.70 31.67
C LEU A 711 3.14 23.89 31.11
N ASP A 712 3.05 23.85 29.79
CA ASP A 712 2.28 22.82 29.10
C ASP A 712 2.87 21.44 29.43
N PRO A 713 2.06 20.43 29.79
CA PRO A 713 2.52 19.08 30.10
C PRO A 713 3.51 18.49 29.09
N GLY A 714 3.33 18.77 27.78
CA GLY A 714 4.21 18.26 26.72
C GLY A 714 5.63 18.85 26.73
N TYR A 715 5.86 19.95 27.45
CA TYR A 715 7.17 20.64 27.54
C TYR A 715 7.93 20.35 28.84
N ILE A 716 7.34 19.57 29.75
CA ILE A 716 7.95 19.30 31.06
C ILE A 716 9.30 18.60 30.89
N GLY A 717 9.40 17.52 30.10
CA GLY A 717 10.68 16.84 29.94
C GLY A 717 11.70 17.67 29.16
N TYR A 718 11.27 18.48 28.19
CA TYR A 718 12.14 19.49 27.56
C TYR A 718 12.73 20.48 28.58
N ALA A 719 11.92 20.96 29.54
CA ALA A 719 12.39 21.83 30.61
C ALA A 719 13.39 21.12 31.55
N VAL A 720 13.11 19.87 31.95
CA VAL A 720 14.04 19.05 32.76
C VAL A 720 15.38 18.86 32.04
N LYS A 721 15.35 18.61 30.73
CA LYS A 721 16.54 18.48 29.88
C LYS A 721 17.33 19.78 29.81
N SER A 722 16.66 20.90 29.54
CA SER A 722 17.28 22.23 29.42
C SER A 722 17.93 22.71 30.72
N ARG A 723 17.46 22.22 31.87
CA ARG A 723 17.96 22.54 33.22
C ARG A 723 19.05 21.59 33.72
N GLY A 724 19.51 20.64 32.90
CA GLY A 724 20.62 19.77 33.26
C GLY A 724 20.22 18.51 34.05
N LEU A 725 18.97 18.04 33.92
CA LEU A 725 18.52 16.73 34.40
C LEU A 725 18.63 16.52 35.92
N HIS A 726 18.23 17.52 36.71
CA HIS A 726 18.22 17.41 38.17
C HIS A 726 17.32 16.27 38.66
N ALA A 727 17.81 15.45 39.59
CA ALA A 727 17.16 14.21 40.01
C ALA A 727 15.74 14.39 40.57
N GLU A 728 15.46 15.49 41.27
CA GLU A 728 14.13 15.80 41.80
C GLU A 728 13.13 16.14 40.69
N GLU A 729 13.58 16.86 39.66
CA GLU A 729 12.76 17.26 38.51
C GLU A 729 12.42 16.04 37.62
N VAL A 730 13.39 15.14 37.43
CA VAL A 730 13.19 13.86 36.73
C VAL A 730 12.16 12.98 37.44
N GLN A 731 12.11 13.00 38.77
CA GLN A 731 11.11 12.24 39.54
C GLN A 731 9.69 12.80 39.35
N ILE A 732 9.56 14.11 39.20
CA ILE A 732 8.28 14.76 38.90
C ILE A 732 7.80 14.37 37.49
N LEU A 733 8.70 14.41 36.49
CA LEU A 733 8.40 13.92 35.15
C LEU A 733 7.92 12.46 35.17
N LEU A 734 8.64 11.59 35.86
CA LEU A 734 8.27 10.18 36.01
C LEU A 734 6.89 10.02 36.65
N GLY A 735 6.61 10.74 37.74
CA GLY A 735 5.31 10.70 38.41
C GLY A 735 4.16 11.10 37.49
N ASN A 736 4.35 12.13 36.66
CA ASN A 736 3.37 12.53 35.66
C ASN A 736 3.14 11.43 34.60
N MET A 737 4.22 10.82 34.11
CA MET A 737 4.12 9.71 33.15
C MET A 737 3.36 8.51 33.74
N GLN A 738 3.68 8.12 34.98
CA GLN A 738 3.02 7.00 35.66
C GLN A 738 1.53 7.28 35.91
N ASN A 739 1.20 8.48 36.39
CA ASN A 739 -0.19 8.85 36.66
C ASN A 739 -1.06 8.79 35.40
N HIS A 740 -0.59 9.36 34.28
CA HIS A 740 -1.31 9.29 33.01
C HIS A 740 -1.38 7.85 32.47
N PHE A 741 -0.29 7.09 32.61
CA PHE A 741 -0.24 5.68 32.20
C PHE A 741 -1.26 4.82 32.95
N GLU A 742 -1.48 5.09 34.24
CA GLU A 742 -2.49 4.43 35.08
C GLU A 742 -3.91 4.95 34.81
N GLN A 743 -4.08 6.26 34.64
CA GLN A 743 -5.38 6.91 34.40
C GLN A 743 -6.03 6.41 33.11
N ALA A 744 -5.26 6.21 32.04
CA ALA A 744 -5.77 5.67 30.78
C ALA A 744 -6.38 4.26 30.92
N ILE A 745 -5.85 3.44 31.83
CA ILE A 745 -6.42 2.12 32.15
C ILE A 745 -7.75 2.28 32.89
N TYR A 746 -7.79 3.18 33.88
CA TYR A 746 -8.98 3.45 34.67
C TYR A 746 -10.13 3.99 33.82
N GLU A 747 -9.84 4.92 32.92
CA GLU A 747 -10.82 5.56 32.03
C GLU A 747 -11.16 4.72 30.80
N ASN A 748 -10.38 3.68 30.51
CA ASN A 748 -10.49 2.85 29.32
C ASN A 748 -10.49 3.72 28.03
N SER A 749 -9.65 4.76 28.03
CA SER A 749 -9.52 5.78 26.99
C SER A 749 -8.11 5.73 26.38
N LEU A 750 -8.00 5.96 25.08
CA LEU A 750 -6.69 6.03 24.42
C LEU A 750 -5.87 7.17 25.03
N LEU A 751 -4.58 6.92 25.29
CA LEU A 751 -3.65 8.00 25.60
C LEU A 751 -3.51 8.90 24.37
N ASP A 752 -3.75 10.20 24.56
CA ASP A 752 -3.66 11.19 23.48
C ASP A 752 -2.26 11.26 22.87
N ASN A 753 -2.25 11.50 21.56
CA ASN A 753 -1.03 11.75 20.80
C ASN A 753 -0.43 13.11 21.18
N GLY A 754 0.89 13.18 21.36
CA GLY A 754 1.60 14.43 21.69
C GLY A 754 1.82 14.70 23.18
N THR A 755 1.33 13.84 24.08
CA THR A 755 1.57 13.96 25.53
C THR A 755 3.04 13.72 25.90
N TYR A 756 3.77 12.92 25.12
CA TYR A 756 5.17 12.55 25.37
C TYR A 756 5.98 12.54 24.08
N SER A 757 7.27 12.76 24.23
CA SER A 757 8.31 12.71 23.20
C SER A 757 9.27 11.55 23.44
N THR A 758 10.06 11.18 22.43
CA THR A 758 11.17 10.23 22.58
C THR A 758 12.22 10.72 23.60
N ASP A 759 12.42 12.03 23.69
CA ASP A 759 13.29 12.68 24.67
C ASP A 759 12.86 12.39 26.12
N ASP A 760 11.56 12.37 26.41
CA ASP A 760 11.05 12.07 27.76
C ASP A 760 11.44 10.65 28.18
N PHE A 761 11.26 9.68 27.26
CA PHE A 761 11.64 8.29 27.50
C PHE A 761 13.16 8.12 27.64
N GLU A 762 13.96 8.87 26.88
CA GLU A 762 15.43 8.84 27.02
C GLU A 762 15.86 9.30 28.43
N ILE A 763 15.25 10.37 28.94
CA ILE A 763 15.52 10.88 30.30
C ILE A 763 15.21 9.79 31.35
N ILE A 764 14.04 9.16 31.25
CA ILE A 764 13.62 8.12 32.20
C ILE A 764 14.47 6.84 32.05
N LEU A 765 14.84 6.46 30.83
CA LEU A 765 15.69 5.30 30.57
C LEU A 765 17.04 5.42 31.28
N VAL A 766 17.65 6.61 31.23
CA VAL A 766 18.94 6.87 31.91
C VAL A 766 18.77 6.98 33.42
N ALA A 767 17.75 7.70 33.90
CA ALA A 767 17.62 8.03 35.31
C ALA A 767 16.98 6.91 36.15
N LYS A 768 16.07 6.12 35.56
CA LYS A 768 15.19 5.13 36.24
C LYS A 768 14.96 3.88 35.37
N PRO A 769 16.02 3.16 34.96
CA PRO A 769 15.90 1.99 34.07
C PRO A 769 15.00 0.88 34.64
N THR A 770 14.88 0.77 35.97
CA THR A 770 14.02 -0.22 36.62
C THR A 770 12.53 -0.04 36.27
N ILE A 771 12.07 1.20 36.07
CA ILE A 771 10.69 1.47 35.69
C ILE A 771 10.45 1.10 34.23
N ILE A 772 11.43 1.34 33.34
CA ILE A 772 11.34 0.87 31.95
C ILE A 772 11.18 -0.65 31.90
N SER A 773 11.95 -1.38 32.71
CA SER A 773 11.82 -2.83 32.84
C SER A 773 10.43 -3.28 33.32
N GLU A 774 9.79 -2.52 34.21
CA GLU A 774 8.41 -2.78 34.66
C GLU A 774 7.40 -2.56 33.53
N TRP A 775 7.49 -1.44 32.79
CA TRP A 775 6.62 -1.16 31.65
C TRP A 775 6.77 -2.20 30.53
N LEU A 776 7.98 -2.66 30.27
CA LEU A 776 8.27 -3.74 29.32
C LEU A 776 7.73 -5.09 29.82
N GLY A 777 7.92 -5.41 31.09
CA GLY A 777 7.35 -6.61 31.70
C GLY A 777 5.83 -6.68 31.55
N ASN A 778 5.15 -5.54 31.70
CA ASN A 778 3.72 -5.42 31.46
C ASN A 778 3.35 -5.62 29.97
N ALA A 779 4.15 -5.12 29.03
CA ALA A 779 3.90 -5.28 27.60
C ALA A 779 4.08 -6.73 27.10
N PHE A 780 5.04 -7.44 27.68
CA PHE A 780 5.39 -8.81 27.30
C PHE A 780 4.56 -9.89 28.01
N ALA A 781 3.69 -9.51 28.95
CA ALA A 781 2.82 -10.46 29.61
C ALA A 781 1.80 -11.10 28.63
N THR A 782 1.56 -12.40 28.79
CA THR A 782 0.79 -13.24 27.85
C THR A 782 -0.71 -13.34 28.16
N ASN A 783 -1.20 -12.64 29.20
CA ASN A 783 -2.61 -12.69 29.59
C ASN A 783 -3.49 -11.87 28.59
N PRO A 784 -4.67 -12.36 28.15
CA PRO A 784 -5.59 -11.63 27.28
C PRO A 784 -5.92 -10.18 27.69
N GLN A 785 -5.98 -9.88 28.99
CA GLN A 785 -6.22 -8.52 29.50
C GLN A 785 -5.08 -7.54 29.14
N VAL A 786 -3.87 -8.06 28.92
CA VAL A 786 -2.68 -7.27 28.56
C VAL A 786 -2.78 -6.76 27.12
N LYS A 787 -3.34 -7.54 26.18
CA LYS A 787 -3.50 -7.11 24.78
C LYS A 787 -4.31 -5.81 24.69
N HIS A 788 -5.46 -5.76 25.37
CA HIS A 788 -6.30 -4.56 25.43
C HIS A 788 -5.56 -3.40 26.10
N SER A 789 -4.85 -3.67 27.19
CA SER A 789 -4.11 -2.65 27.94
C SER A 789 -2.93 -2.05 27.14
N VAL A 790 -2.20 -2.86 26.37
CA VAL A 790 -1.15 -2.36 25.46
C VAL A 790 -1.77 -1.55 24.32
N TYR A 791 -2.88 -2.03 23.74
CA TYR A 791 -3.57 -1.34 22.66
C TYR A 791 -4.10 0.04 23.07
N ILE A 792 -4.69 0.19 24.27
CA ILE A 792 -5.13 1.48 24.81
C ILE A 792 -3.95 2.47 24.95
N ARG A 793 -2.75 1.95 25.22
CA ARG A 793 -1.53 2.73 25.46
C ARG A 793 -0.57 2.70 24.27
N LYS A 794 -1.08 2.44 23.06
CA LYS A 794 -0.27 2.24 21.85
C LYS A 794 0.66 3.40 21.52
N PHE A 795 0.23 4.65 21.74
CA PHE A 795 1.09 5.82 21.53
C PHE A 795 2.29 5.81 22.50
N PHE A 796 2.04 5.61 23.79
CA PHE A 796 3.09 5.49 24.81
C PHE A 796 4.11 4.41 24.46
N TYR A 797 3.64 3.20 24.11
CA TYR A 797 4.55 2.11 23.74
C TYR A 797 5.25 2.32 22.39
N THR A 798 4.64 3.03 21.44
CA THR A 798 5.30 3.39 20.17
C THR A 798 6.46 4.35 20.42
N TYR A 799 6.26 5.43 21.19
CA TYR A 799 7.34 6.37 21.53
C TYR A 799 8.44 5.72 22.39
N LEU A 800 8.07 4.85 23.33
CA LEU A 800 9.04 4.05 24.07
C LEU A 800 9.84 3.12 23.13
N CYS A 801 9.18 2.49 22.16
CA CYS A 801 9.83 1.64 21.17
C CYS A 801 10.82 2.42 20.29
N LEU A 802 10.43 3.61 19.79
CA LEU A 802 11.32 4.52 19.06
C LEU A 802 12.57 4.85 19.89
N CYS A 803 12.39 5.26 21.15
CA CYS A 803 13.52 5.53 22.05
C CYS A 803 14.40 4.30 22.28
N LEU A 804 13.80 3.13 22.52
CA LEU A 804 14.56 1.91 22.81
C LEU A 804 15.32 1.41 21.58
N LEU A 805 14.75 1.45 20.38
CA LEU A 805 15.47 1.03 19.16
C LEU A 805 16.78 1.82 18.96
N GLU A 806 16.81 3.10 19.32
CA GLU A 806 18.03 3.92 19.25
C GLU A 806 19.02 3.67 20.40
N LYS A 807 18.52 3.51 21.65
CA LYS A 807 19.35 3.53 22.86
C LYS A 807 19.62 2.14 23.46
N ASP A 808 18.73 1.19 23.27
CA ASP A 808 18.80 -0.22 23.71
C ASP A 808 18.11 -1.15 22.70
N ALA A 809 18.79 -1.39 21.58
CA ALA A 809 18.23 -2.09 20.43
C ALA A 809 17.67 -3.49 20.75
N ASP A 810 18.19 -4.19 21.77
CA ASP A 810 17.69 -5.53 22.18
C ASP A 810 16.30 -5.45 22.81
N SER A 811 16.08 -4.49 23.73
CA SER A 811 14.74 -4.24 24.28
C SER A 811 13.81 -3.63 23.23
N GLY A 812 14.34 -2.73 22.40
CA GLY A 812 13.59 -2.04 21.33
C GLY A 812 13.01 -3.02 20.32
N ILE A 813 13.81 -3.96 19.81
CA ILE A 813 13.35 -4.94 18.81
C ILE A 813 12.33 -5.93 19.39
N LYS A 814 12.48 -6.33 20.66
CA LYS A 814 11.48 -7.16 21.35
C LYS A 814 10.15 -6.45 21.49
N LEU A 815 10.17 -5.16 21.85
CA LEU A 815 8.95 -4.36 21.93
C LEU A 815 8.34 -4.14 20.55
N TYR A 816 9.15 -3.88 19.52
CA TYR A 816 8.69 -3.75 18.14
C TYR A 816 7.89 -4.99 17.69
N LEU A 817 8.51 -6.17 17.79
CA LEU A 817 7.86 -7.44 17.41
C LEU A 817 6.57 -7.68 18.20
N ARG A 818 6.55 -7.31 19.49
CA ARG A 818 5.35 -7.44 20.31
C ARG A 818 4.24 -6.48 19.88
N LEU A 819 4.57 -5.23 19.55
CA LEU A 819 3.57 -4.26 19.08
C LEU A 819 3.02 -4.64 17.71
N ASP A 820 3.87 -5.15 16.83
CA ASP A 820 3.48 -5.66 15.52
C ASP A 820 2.51 -6.84 15.63
N GLU A 821 2.86 -7.85 16.44
CA GLU A 821 1.99 -9.00 16.75
C GLU A 821 0.60 -8.57 17.27
N LEU A 822 0.55 -7.50 18.06
CA LEU A 822 -0.68 -7.00 18.65
C LEU A 822 -1.47 -6.04 17.75
N GLY A 823 -0.93 -5.61 16.61
CA GLY A 823 -1.49 -4.53 15.78
C GLY A 823 -1.54 -3.18 16.52
N ALA A 824 -0.59 -2.95 17.41
CA ALA A 824 -0.53 -1.78 18.31
C ALA A 824 0.54 -0.75 17.90
N ILE A 825 1.16 -0.89 16.73
CA ILE A 825 2.07 0.13 16.19
C ILE A 825 1.27 1.32 15.69
N VAL A 826 1.66 2.53 16.10
CA VAL A 826 1.12 3.78 15.56
C VAL A 826 1.95 4.22 14.36
N ASN A 827 1.29 4.40 13.22
CA ASN A 827 1.92 4.85 11.97
C ASN A 827 2.16 6.37 11.99
N ILE A 828 3.29 6.79 12.54
CA ILE A 828 3.77 8.17 12.48
C ILE A 828 4.55 8.35 11.18
N LYS A 829 4.14 9.29 10.32
CA LYS A 829 4.74 9.51 8.99
C LYS A 829 5.47 10.85 8.94
N ASN A 830 6.64 10.85 8.32
CA ASN A 830 7.27 12.08 7.87
C ASN A 830 6.37 12.75 6.80
N ARG A 831 6.10 14.06 6.96
CA ARG A 831 5.18 14.83 6.08
C ARG A 831 5.61 14.87 4.61
N ASP A 832 6.92 14.83 4.35
CA ASP A 832 7.48 15.01 3.02
C ASP A 832 7.80 13.68 2.35
N SER A 833 8.52 12.79 3.04
CA SER A 833 8.88 11.48 2.50
C SER A 833 7.74 10.46 2.57
N GLY A 834 6.80 10.62 3.50
CA GLY A 834 5.73 9.65 3.75
C GLY A 834 6.19 8.35 4.42
N ILE A 835 7.48 8.24 4.75
CA ILE A 835 8.10 7.09 5.43
C ILE A 835 7.68 7.05 6.90
N LEU A 836 7.50 5.85 7.45
CA LEU A 836 7.16 5.67 8.85
C LEU A 836 8.39 5.92 9.74
N GLU A 837 8.21 6.70 10.81
CA GLU A 837 9.29 7.02 11.76
C GLU A 837 9.86 5.75 12.41
N ILE A 838 9.00 4.77 12.71
CA ILE A 838 9.42 3.47 13.26
C ILE A 838 10.32 2.69 12.29
N GLU A 839 10.10 2.81 10.98
CA GLU A 839 10.96 2.17 9.96
C GLU A 839 12.32 2.86 9.90
N GLU A 840 12.35 4.21 9.91
CA GLU A 840 13.61 4.96 9.95
C GLU A 840 14.46 4.60 11.17
N VAL A 841 13.84 4.58 12.35
CA VAL A 841 14.51 4.26 13.60
C VAL A 841 14.96 2.80 13.64
N LEU A 842 14.15 1.86 13.13
CA LEU A 842 14.53 0.45 13.01
C LEU A 842 15.80 0.26 12.18
N PHE A 843 15.99 1.00 11.09
CA PHE A 843 17.22 0.94 10.28
C PHE A 843 18.38 1.77 10.86
N LYS A 844 18.13 2.68 11.81
CA LYS A 844 19.17 3.38 12.60
C LYS A 844 19.63 2.59 13.84
N ALA A 845 18.85 1.59 14.27
CA ALA A 845 19.16 0.73 15.39
C ALA A 845 20.48 -0.02 15.21
N GLU A 846 21.12 -0.42 16.33
CA GLU A 846 22.34 -1.21 16.28
C GLU A 846 22.08 -2.55 15.55
N PRO A 847 22.93 -2.96 14.58
CA PRO A 847 22.68 -4.12 13.72
C PRO A 847 22.97 -5.44 14.45
N LEU A 848 22.20 -5.73 15.49
CA LEU A 848 22.12 -7.02 16.16
C LEU A 848 21.54 -8.08 15.20
N ASP A 849 21.81 -9.35 15.45
CA ASP A 849 21.31 -10.43 14.58
C ASP A 849 19.78 -10.48 14.52
N THR A 850 19.10 -10.19 15.64
CA THR A 850 17.63 -10.06 15.70
C THR A 850 17.10 -8.87 14.90
N VAL A 851 17.83 -7.74 14.88
CA VAL A 851 17.47 -6.56 14.08
C VAL A 851 17.67 -6.83 12.59
N LYS A 852 18.80 -7.44 12.21
CA LYS A 852 19.07 -7.85 10.82
C LYS A 852 18.05 -8.87 10.33
N GLU A 853 17.56 -9.74 11.20
CA GLU A 853 16.50 -10.68 10.88
C GLU A 853 15.21 -9.95 10.51
N VAL A 854 14.81 -8.94 11.30
CA VAL A 854 13.65 -8.11 10.98
C VAL A 854 13.88 -7.34 9.68
N TRP A 855 15.05 -6.76 9.45
CA TRP A 855 15.37 -6.10 8.17
C TRP A 855 15.23 -7.04 6.98
N ARG A 856 15.70 -8.29 7.12
CA ARG A 856 15.56 -9.33 6.09
C ARG A 856 14.10 -9.68 5.86
N GLN A 857 13.34 -9.92 6.92
CA GLN A 857 11.92 -10.22 6.82
C GLN A 857 11.16 -9.08 6.11
N THR A 858 11.37 -7.83 6.52
CA THR A 858 10.73 -6.67 5.88
C THR A 858 11.11 -6.54 4.40
N LEU A 859 12.36 -6.84 4.03
CA LEU A 859 12.82 -6.84 2.63
C LEU A 859 12.17 -7.96 1.82
N GLU A 860 12.05 -9.17 2.38
CA GLU A 860 11.50 -10.34 1.70
C GLU A 860 9.98 -10.29 1.56
N GLU A 861 9.29 -9.58 2.46
CA GLU A 861 7.85 -9.28 2.43
C GLU A 861 7.49 -8.11 1.49
N CYS A 862 8.47 -7.45 0.87
CA CYS A 862 8.22 -6.40 -0.11
C CYS A 862 7.46 -6.94 -1.34
N ASN A 863 6.43 -6.21 -1.76
CA ASN A 863 5.50 -6.62 -2.81
C ASN A 863 5.54 -5.74 -4.06
N THR A 864 6.30 -4.64 -4.02
CA THR A 864 6.48 -3.71 -5.15
C THR A 864 7.93 -3.23 -5.24
N ASP A 865 8.35 -2.75 -6.40
CA ASP A 865 9.65 -2.10 -6.59
C ASP A 865 9.76 -0.82 -5.74
N SER A 866 8.62 -0.17 -5.47
CA SER A 866 8.54 0.97 -4.54
C SER A 866 8.88 0.56 -3.11
N ASP A 867 8.46 -0.63 -2.66
CA ASP A 867 8.82 -1.15 -1.34
C ASP A 867 10.32 -1.44 -1.26
N LEU A 868 10.88 -2.08 -2.31
CA LEU A 868 12.32 -2.33 -2.40
C LEU A 868 13.14 -1.03 -2.36
N MET A 869 12.71 0.00 -3.11
CA MET A 869 13.35 1.31 -3.08
C MET A 869 13.32 1.92 -1.68
N ARG A 870 12.19 1.85 -0.97
CA ARG A 870 12.07 2.32 0.41
C ARG A 870 13.05 1.61 1.34
N ILE A 871 13.22 0.28 1.22
CA ILE A 871 14.20 -0.47 2.01
C ILE A 871 15.63 -0.02 1.72
N VAL A 872 15.98 0.20 0.44
CA VAL A 872 17.32 0.70 0.08
C VAL A 872 17.56 2.11 0.67
N ILE A 873 16.58 3.00 0.56
CA ILE A 873 16.63 4.34 1.18
C ILE A 873 16.89 4.24 2.68
N LEU A 874 16.09 3.45 3.40
CA LEU A 874 16.21 3.26 4.85
C LEU A 874 17.56 2.67 5.25
N ALA A 875 18.02 1.64 4.52
CA ALA A 875 19.30 0.99 4.78
C ALA A 875 20.49 1.92 4.54
N GLU A 876 20.48 2.72 3.47
CA GLU A 876 21.57 3.66 3.16
C GLU A 876 21.57 4.91 4.03
N ALA A 877 20.39 5.37 4.48
CA ALA A 877 20.26 6.47 5.43
C ALA A 877 20.59 6.07 6.88
N GLY A 878 20.41 4.79 7.22
CA GLY A 878 20.66 4.21 8.55
C GLY A 878 21.99 3.45 8.66
N LYS A 879 22.01 2.43 9.52
CA LYS A 879 23.14 1.51 9.74
C LYS A 879 23.05 0.24 8.87
N GLY A 880 22.05 0.14 7.99
CA GLY A 880 21.75 -1.05 7.19
C GLY A 880 22.60 -1.25 5.94
N LYS A 881 23.36 -0.24 5.48
CA LYS A 881 24.11 -0.27 4.21
C LYS A 881 24.99 -1.51 4.05
N GLY A 882 25.80 -1.83 5.07
CA GLY A 882 26.70 -3.00 5.01
C GLY A 882 25.94 -4.33 4.90
N TRP A 883 24.84 -4.46 5.66
CA TRP A 883 23.96 -5.63 5.60
C TRP A 883 23.30 -5.78 4.22
N LEU A 884 22.80 -4.68 3.64
CA LEU A 884 22.17 -4.69 2.33
C LEU A 884 23.14 -5.17 1.25
N TRP A 885 24.39 -4.69 1.27
CA TRP A 885 25.42 -5.13 0.33
C TRP A 885 25.80 -6.60 0.50
N MET A 886 25.85 -7.11 1.74
CA MET A 886 26.02 -8.54 1.99
C MET A 886 24.85 -9.34 1.39
N TYR A 887 23.61 -8.92 1.66
CA TYR A 887 22.42 -9.57 1.12
C TYR A 887 22.45 -9.62 -0.42
N ILE A 888 22.75 -8.50 -1.08
CA ILE A 888 22.87 -8.44 -2.55
C ILE A 888 23.95 -9.42 -3.04
N ASN A 889 25.14 -9.40 -2.45
CA ASN A 889 26.24 -10.26 -2.90
C ASN A 889 25.93 -11.76 -2.75
N ASP A 890 25.25 -12.13 -1.66
CA ASP A 890 24.87 -13.52 -1.39
C ASP A 890 23.82 -14.04 -2.39
N HIS A 891 22.97 -13.14 -2.93
CA HIS A 891 21.79 -13.52 -3.73
C HIS A 891 21.91 -13.19 -5.23
N LEU A 892 22.84 -12.34 -5.65
CA LEU A 892 22.98 -11.90 -7.05
C LEU A 892 23.26 -13.04 -8.03
N ASN A 893 23.97 -14.07 -7.56
CA ASN A 893 24.26 -15.29 -8.32
C ASN A 893 23.43 -16.50 -7.84
N SER A 894 22.36 -16.25 -7.10
CA SER A 894 21.48 -17.32 -6.63
C SER A 894 20.85 -18.09 -7.79
N SER A 895 20.73 -19.41 -7.62
CA SER A 895 19.94 -20.26 -8.52
C SER A 895 18.43 -20.09 -8.33
N VAL A 896 18.00 -19.35 -7.30
CA VAL A 896 16.62 -18.94 -7.07
C VAL A 896 16.37 -17.64 -7.85
N LEU A 897 15.41 -17.67 -8.78
CA LEU A 897 15.20 -16.59 -9.74
C LEU A 897 14.78 -15.27 -9.07
N ILE A 898 13.85 -15.34 -8.10
CA ILE A 898 13.37 -14.14 -7.42
C ILE A 898 14.47 -13.44 -6.61
N ASP A 899 15.34 -14.19 -5.94
CA ASP A 899 16.44 -13.63 -5.15
C ASP A 899 17.43 -12.86 -6.03
N ARG A 900 17.76 -13.44 -7.18
CA ARG A 900 18.61 -12.80 -8.19
C ARG A 900 17.96 -11.54 -8.75
N ALA A 901 16.69 -11.62 -9.14
CA ALA A 901 15.95 -10.49 -9.67
C ALA A 901 15.80 -9.35 -8.64
N ARG A 902 15.49 -9.69 -7.39
CA ARG A 902 15.41 -8.76 -6.26
C ARG A 902 16.75 -8.06 -6.04
N SER A 903 17.86 -8.79 -6.04
CA SER A 903 19.20 -8.23 -5.90
C SER A 903 19.54 -7.22 -6.99
N ILE A 904 19.14 -7.49 -8.25
CA ILE A 904 19.32 -6.56 -9.37
C ILE A 904 18.46 -5.29 -9.21
N CYS A 905 17.25 -5.41 -8.67
CA CYS A 905 16.43 -4.25 -8.33
C CYS A 905 17.02 -3.42 -7.18
N LEU A 906 17.53 -4.05 -6.13
CA LEU A 906 18.16 -3.34 -5.01
C LEU A 906 19.37 -2.51 -5.47
N LEU A 907 20.18 -3.04 -6.40
CA LEU A 907 21.28 -2.29 -7.04
C LEU A 907 20.78 -1.04 -7.78
N ALA A 908 19.59 -1.07 -8.38
CA ALA A 908 19.02 0.06 -9.11
C ALA A 908 18.78 1.29 -8.21
N PHE A 909 18.47 1.03 -6.94
CA PHE A 909 18.11 2.07 -5.98
C PHE A 909 19.29 2.58 -5.15
N SER A 910 20.41 1.85 -5.12
CA SER A 910 21.61 2.24 -4.36
C SER A 910 22.25 3.52 -4.89
N GLU A 911 22.81 4.31 -3.98
CA GLU A 911 23.56 5.54 -4.29
C GLU A 911 25.05 5.29 -4.65
N SER A 912 25.52 4.04 -4.61
CA SER A 912 26.94 3.72 -4.87
C SER A 912 27.28 3.59 -6.36
N GLU A 913 28.47 4.06 -6.77
CA GLU A 913 29.05 3.76 -8.09
C GLU A 913 29.37 2.25 -8.23
N ASP A 914 29.67 1.54 -7.14
CA ASP A 914 29.86 0.09 -7.17
C ASP A 914 28.63 -0.63 -7.72
N ALA A 915 27.43 -0.09 -7.45
CA ALA A 915 26.18 -0.66 -7.95
C ALA A 915 26.05 -0.51 -9.46
N ARG A 916 26.46 0.65 -9.99
CA ARG A 916 26.51 0.91 -11.43
C ARG A 916 27.50 -0.02 -12.11
N ASP A 917 28.71 -0.15 -11.59
CA ASP A 917 29.75 -1.00 -12.19
C ASP A 917 29.31 -2.46 -12.24
N LEU A 918 28.64 -2.93 -11.19
CA LEU A 918 28.06 -4.27 -11.14
C LEU A 918 26.92 -4.44 -12.14
N LEU A 919 26.01 -3.48 -12.27
CA LEU A 919 24.94 -3.50 -13.28
C LEU A 919 25.50 -3.50 -14.71
N LEU A 920 26.57 -2.74 -14.99
CA LEU A 920 27.25 -2.74 -16.28
C LEU A 920 27.92 -4.07 -16.58
N SER A 921 28.58 -4.68 -15.59
CA SER A 921 29.16 -6.03 -15.69
C SER A 921 28.09 -7.08 -16.00
N LEU A 922 26.96 -7.04 -15.28
CA LEU A 922 25.81 -7.92 -15.53
C LEU A 922 25.24 -7.73 -16.94
N LEU A 923 25.12 -6.48 -17.42
CA LEU A 923 24.59 -6.19 -18.74
C LEU A 923 25.41 -6.85 -19.86
N GLN A 924 26.72 -6.98 -19.67
CA GLN A 924 27.62 -7.65 -20.61
C GLN A 924 27.55 -9.18 -20.53
N GLY A 925 27.30 -9.74 -19.33
CA GLY A 925 27.32 -11.18 -19.09
C GLY A 925 25.98 -11.89 -19.19
N VAL A 926 24.85 -11.18 -19.11
CA VAL A 926 23.51 -11.78 -19.14
C VAL A 926 23.02 -11.96 -20.59
N PRO A 927 22.50 -13.15 -20.96
CA PRO A 927 21.92 -13.41 -22.29
C PRO A 927 20.71 -12.51 -22.57
N ASP A 928 20.26 -12.42 -23.83
CA ASP A 928 19.14 -11.55 -24.23
C ASP A 928 17.77 -12.09 -23.78
N THR A 929 17.55 -12.08 -22.47
CA THR A 929 16.36 -12.59 -21.78
C THR A 929 15.67 -11.47 -21.00
N TRP A 930 14.53 -11.77 -20.36
CA TRP A 930 13.86 -10.83 -19.46
C TRP A 930 14.78 -10.30 -18.35
N LEU A 931 15.79 -11.07 -17.95
CA LEU A 931 16.76 -10.67 -16.94
C LEU A 931 17.67 -9.54 -17.44
N LYS A 932 18.05 -9.54 -18.72
CA LYS A 932 18.82 -8.44 -19.33
C LYS A 932 17.99 -7.18 -19.43
N GLU A 933 16.71 -7.30 -19.76
CA GLU A 933 15.77 -6.17 -19.71
C GLU A 933 15.62 -5.61 -18.29
N LEU A 934 15.59 -6.48 -17.28
CA LEU A 934 15.64 -6.06 -15.87
C LEU A 934 16.92 -5.28 -15.56
N VAL A 935 18.10 -5.78 -15.98
CA VAL A 935 19.38 -5.08 -15.77
C VAL A 935 19.40 -3.72 -16.48
N LYS A 936 18.93 -3.64 -17.74
CA LYS A 936 18.80 -2.36 -18.49
C LYS A 936 17.90 -1.39 -17.74
N ARG A 937 16.75 -1.85 -17.28
CA ARG A 937 15.80 -1.06 -16.47
C ARG A 937 16.44 -0.58 -15.17
N SER A 938 17.11 -1.46 -14.43
CA SER A 938 17.80 -1.15 -13.18
C SER A 938 18.90 -0.09 -13.37
N LEU A 939 19.72 -0.23 -14.41
CA LEU A 939 20.75 0.76 -14.74
C LEU A 939 20.13 2.12 -15.08
N ARG A 940 19.01 2.14 -15.78
CA ARG A 940 18.30 3.38 -16.09
C ARG A 940 17.72 4.05 -14.84
N ILE A 941 17.15 3.29 -13.92
CA ILE A 941 16.66 3.82 -12.62
C ILE A 941 17.81 4.41 -11.80
N TRP A 942 18.96 3.73 -11.77
CA TRP A 942 20.16 4.23 -11.10
C TRP A 942 20.66 5.54 -11.74
N LYS A 943 20.73 5.59 -13.08
CA LYS A 943 21.12 6.80 -13.83
C LYS A 943 20.17 7.98 -13.56
N LYS A 944 18.85 7.75 -13.53
CA LYS A 944 17.84 8.81 -13.34
C LYS A 944 18.05 9.61 -12.05
N ASN A 945 18.40 8.98 -10.93
CA ASN A 945 18.66 9.71 -9.68
C ASN A 945 19.93 10.56 -9.78
N ASN A 946 20.99 10.06 -10.42
CA ASN A 946 22.18 10.87 -10.71
C ASN A 946 21.88 12.05 -11.64
N TRP A 947 21.00 11.85 -12.63
CA TRP A 947 20.51 12.93 -13.48
C TRP A 947 19.69 13.97 -12.69
N ALA A 948 18.82 13.53 -11.78
CA ALA A 948 18.08 14.43 -10.90
C ALA A 948 19.03 15.29 -10.04
N LYS A 949 20.07 14.69 -9.45
CA LYS A 949 21.11 15.42 -8.72
C LYS A 949 21.84 16.43 -9.61
N TYR A 950 22.17 16.05 -10.85
CA TYR A 950 22.80 16.96 -11.81
C TYR A 950 21.92 18.18 -12.09
N TRP A 951 20.64 17.97 -12.43
CA TRP A 951 19.72 19.06 -12.75
C TRP A 951 19.41 19.94 -11.54
N TYR A 952 19.34 19.35 -10.35
CA TYR A 952 19.18 20.07 -9.09
C TYR A 952 20.40 20.95 -8.78
N LYS A 953 21.62 20.41 -8.91
CA LYS A 953 22.87 21.18 -8.78
C LYS A 953 22.94 22.31 -9.81
N ARG A 954 22.52 22.06 -11.06
CA ARG A 954 22.47 23.08 -12.11
C ARG A 954 21.46 24.19 -11.78
N PHE A 955 20.28 23.84 -11.27
CA PHE A 955 19.28 24.81 -10.79
C PHE A 955 19.84 25.73 -9.70
N LEU A 956 20.59 25.19 -8.74
CA LEU A 956 21.17 25.96 -7.63
C LEU A 956 22.36 26.84 -8.05
N SER A 957 23.10 26.46 -9.09
CA SER A 957 24.40 27.08 -9.42
C SER A 957 24.37 28.07 -10.59
N VAL A 958 23.45 27.91 -11.54
CA VAL A 958 23.43 28.76 -12.73
C VAL A 958 22.85 30.15 -12.43
N GLU A 959 23.57 31.18 -12.85
CA GLU A 959 23.22 32.60 -12.72
C GLU A 959 21.93 32.95 -13.48
N ASP A 960 21.82 32.52 -14.73
CA ASP A 960 20.64 32.80 -15.55
C ASP A 960 19.39 32.12 -14.98
N ASN A 961 18.45 32.93 -14.47
CA ASN A 961 17.18 32.48 -13.89
C ASN A 961 16.35 31.61 -14.85
N VAL A 962 16.43 31.85 -16.16
CA VAL A 962 15.70 31.06 -17.18
C VAL A 962 16.32 29.69 -17.33
N VAL A 963 17.66 29.59 -17.36
CA VAL A 963 18.37 28.30 -17.42
C VAL A 963 18.22 27.54 -16.11
N ALA A 964 18.28 28.21 -14.96
CA ALA A 964 18.02 27.61 -13.66
C ALA A 964 16.58 27.06 -13.58
N TRP A 965 15.59 27.86 -13.99
CA TRP A 965 14.19 27.44 -14.07
C TRP A 965 14.01 26.24 -15.01
N GLY A 966 14.58 26.27 -16.22
CA GLY A 966 14.55 25.15 -17.16
C GLY A 966 15.17 23.88 -16.56
N SER A 967 16.30 24.01 -15.85
CA SER A 967 16.94 22.90 -15.13
C SER A 967 16.02 22.32 -14.04
N PHE A 968 15.29 23.17 -13.31
CA PHE A 968 14.29 22.73 -12.35
C PHE A 968 13.13 21.98 -13.04
N ARG A 969 12.65 22.44 -14.21
CA ARG A 969 11.61 21.72 -14.97
C ARG A 969 12.05 20.31 -15.37
N ILE A 970 13.32 20.12 -15.74
CA ILE A 970 13.87 18.81 -16.08
C ILE A 970 14.11 17.96 -14.84
N PHE A 971 14.59 18.54 -13.75
CA PHE A 971 14.69 17.88 -12.45
C PHE A 971 13.35 17.22 -12.04
N LEU A 972 12.22 17.91 -12.21
CA LEU A 972 10.89 17.36 -11.93
C LEU A 972 10.53 16.12 -12.80
N GLN A 973 11.13 15.95 -13.98
CA GLN A 973 10.89 14.80 -14.88
C GLN A 973 11.70 13.55 -14.49
N CYS A 974 12.64 13.64 -13.55
CA CYS A 974 13.49 12.50 -13.16
C CYS A 974 13.67 12.33 -11.64
N VAL A 975 13.18 13.24 -10.81
CA VAL A 975 13.26 13.15 -9.35
C VAL A 975 12.42 11.99 -8.80
N ASP A 976 12.94 11.31 -7.78
CA ASP A 976 12.24 10.27 -7.01
C ASP A 976 12.42 10.51 -5.49
N SER A 977 11.88 9.62 -4.66
CA SER A 977 11.82 9.75 -3.20
C SER A 977 13.18 9.76 -2.53
N ARG A 978 14.25 9.32 -3.21
CA ARG A 978 15.63 9.45 -2.69
C ARG A 978 16.01 10.91 -2.48
N LEU A 979 15.34 11.84 -3.16
CA LEU A 979 15.49 13.29 -2.99
C LEU A 979 15.59 13.67 -1.51
N TRP A 980 14.63 13.21 -0.70
CA TRP A 980 14.48 13.60 0.71
C TRP A 980 15.70 13.27 1.58
N PHE A 981 16.61 12.41 1.09
CA PHE A 981 17.80 11.97 1.81
C PHE A 981 19.09 12.64 1.30
N TRP A 982 19.09 13.24 0.11
CA TRP A 982 20.28 13.90 -0.44
C TRP A 982 20.13 15.40 -0.71
N HIS A 983 18.91 15.94 -0.83
CA HIS A 983 18.72 17.32 -1.29
C HIS A 983 19.28 18.35 -0.32
N GLU A 984 19.14 18.16 0.99
CA GLU A 984 19.68 19.09 1.98
C GLU A 984 21.20 19.19 1.92
N ALA A 985 21.87 18.04 1.79
CA ALA A 985 23.33 17.98 1.68
C ALA A 985 23.81 18.77 0.45
N ILE A 986 23.18 18.55 -0.72
CA ILE A 986 23.48 19.31 -1.93
C ILE A 986 23.16 20.79 -1.75
N THR A 987 22.01 21.13 -1.16
CA THR A 987 21.59 22.53 -0.96
C THR A 987 22.60 23.29 -0.11
N LYS A 988 23.13 22.65 0.95
CA LYS A 988 24.18 23.21 1.81
C LYS A 988 25.50 23.45 1.08
N GLU A 989 25.82 22.70 0.02
CA GLU A 989 27.01 22.96 -0.82
C GLU A 989 26.97 24.34 -1.50
N PHE A 990 25.78 24.95 -1.65
CA PHE A 990 25.56 26.21 -2.37
C PHE A 990 25.11 27.37 -1.46
N ASP A 991 25.19 27.24 -0.13
CA ASP A 991 24.71 28.25 0.83
C ASP A 991 25.33 29.66 0.64
N LYS A 992 26.57 29.72 0.15
CA LYS A 992 27.32 30.95 -0.15
C LYS A 992 27.05 31.53 -1.53
N ASN A 993 26.26 30.87 -2.37
CA ASN A 993 25.91 31.38 -3.69
C ASN A 993 24.99 32.60 -3.54
N GLU A 994 25.23 33.68 -4.29
CA GLU A 994 24.39 34.89 -4.23
C GLU A 994 22.92 34.62 -4.59
N PHE A 995 22.66 33.60 -5.41
CA PHE A 995 21.29 33.20 -5.78
C PHE A 995 20.65 32.23 -4.79
N TYR A 996 21.37 31.75 -3.78
CA TYR A 996 20.94 30.67 -2.89
C TYR A 996 19.55 30.91 -2.30
N GLN A 997 19.33 32.08 -1.70
CA GLN A 997 18.06 32.42 -1.04
C GLN A 997 16.89 32.44 -2.03
N LEU A 998 17.10 32.99 -3.23
CA LEU A 998 16.11 33.00 -4.30
C LEU A 998 15.77 31.58 -4.77
N ARG A 999 16.78 30.71 -4.96
CA ARG A 999 16.58 29.31 -5.39
C ARG A 999 15.89 28.48 -4.31
N ARG A 1000 16.29 28.64 -3.04
CA ARG A 1000 15.65 27.97 -1.90
C ARG A 1000 14.18 28.37 -1.77
N ALA A 1001 13.88 29.67 -1.83
CA ALA A 1001 12.51 30.17 -1.80
C ALA A 1001 11.65 29.60 -2.94
N PHE A 1002 12.17 29.61 -4.17
CA PHE A 1002 11.47 29.02 -5.31
C PHE A 1002 11.22 27.51 -5.13
N MET A 1003 12.17 26.78 -4.55
CA MET A 1003 12.02 25.35 -4.26
C MET A 1003 10.89 25.09 -3.26
N LEU A 1004 10.86 25.82 -2.14
CA LEU A 1004 9.83 25.69 -1.08
C LEU A 1004 8.44 25.97 -1.65
N ASP A 1005 8.30 27.03 -2.45
CA ASP A 1005 7.05 27.36 -3.16
C ASP A 1005 6.58 26.25 -4.11
N ASN A 1006 7.49 25.36 -4.51
CA ASN A 1006 7.27 24.28 -5.46
C ASN A 1006 7.38 22.89 -4.84
N ILE A 1007 7.28 22.76 -3.51
CA ILE A 1007 7.37 21.47 -2.82
C ILE A 1007 6.31 20.48 -3.31
N ASP A 1008 5.09 20.95 -3.59
CA ASP A 1008 4.01 20.14 -4.14
C ASP A 1008 4.30 19.70 -5.59
N ALA A 1009 4.97 20.54 -6.38
CA ALA A 1009 5.40 20.18 -7.72
C ALA A 1009 6.47 19.08 -7.68
N ILE A 1010 7.38 19.14 -6.70
CA ILE A 1010 8.37 18.10 -6.42
C ILE A 1010 7.68 16.80 -6.01
N LYS A 1011 6.76 16.84 -5.04
CA LYS A 1011 5.97 15.66 -4.61
C LYS A 1011 5.22 15.04 -5.78
N LYS A 1012 4.58 15.85 -6.63
CA LYS A 1012 3.91 15.37 -7.85
C LYS A 1012 4.89 14.78 -8.87
N GLY A 1013 6.07 15.37 -9.03
CA GLY A 1013 7.16 14.85 -9.86
C GLY A 1013 7.58 13.45 -9.41
N ILE A 1014 7.86 13.29 -8.11
CA ILE A 1014 8.18 12.00 -7.49
C ILE A 1014 7.06 10.98 -7.75
N GLN A 1015 5.80 11.33 -7.44
CA GLN A 1015 4.65 10.44 -7.65
C GLN A 1015 4.51 9.97 -9.11
N ASN A 1016 4.73 10.87 -10.08
CA ASN A 1016 4.66 10.53 -11.49
C ASN A 1016 5.81 9.61 -11.92
N ASN A 1017 7.02 9.89 -11.45
CA ASN A 1017 8.22 9.15 -11.84
C ASN A 1017 8.29 7.75 -11.21
N GLU A 1018 7.61 7.55 -10.08
CA GLU A 1018 7.55 6.27 -9.35
C GLU A 1018 6.26 5.48 -9.59
N LYS A 1019 5.33 5.98 -10.41
CA LYS A 1019 4.03 5.32 -10.62
C LYS A 1019 4.19 3.85 -11.00
N ASP A 1020 5.09 3.56 -11.95
CA ASP A 1020 5.33 2.20 -12.41
C ASP A 1020 5.96 1.31 -11.33
N LEU A 1021 6.73 1.88 -10.38
CA LEU A 1021 7.36 1.13 -9.28
C LEU A 1021 6.32 0.59 -8.29
N LYS A 1022 5.16 1.23 -8.18
CA LYS A 1022 4.02 0.76 -7.36
C LYS A 1022 3.18 -0.30 -8.07
N GLU A 1023 3.37 -0.44 -9.38
CA GLU A 1023 2.64 -1.38 -10.24
C GLU A 1023 3.54 -2.51 -10.76
N SER A 1024 4.82 -2.54 -10.37
CA SER A 1024 5.77 -3.60 -10.68
C SER A 1024 6.48 -4.14 -9.44
N TYR A 1025 6.97 -5.36 -9.53
CA TYR A 1025 7.90 -5.98 -8.60
C TYR A 1025 8.96 -6.70 -9.40
N VAL A 1026 10.23 -6.54 -9.04
CA VAL A 1026 11.38 -7.04 -9.79
C VAL A 1026 11.31 -6.77 -11.29
N GLY A 1027 10.78 -5.61 -11.67
CA GLY A 1027 10.59 -5.17 -13.05
C GLY A 1027 9.42 -5.79 -13.81
N HIS A 1028 8.68 -6.73 -13.22
CA HIS A 1028 7.49 -7.36 -13.81
C HIS A 1028 6.21 -6.71 -13.25
N LYS A 1029 5.15 -6.62 -14.06
CA LYS A 1029 3.88 -6.01 -13.64
C LYS A 1029 3.22 -6.86 -12.52
N VAL A 1030 2.81 -6.20 -11.44
CA VAL A 1030 2.04 -6.79 -10.34
C VAL A 1030 0.70 -7.30 -10.86
N ILE A 1031 0.37 -8.56 -10.58
CA ILE A 1031 -0.92 -9.17 -10.92
C ILE A 1031 -1.74 -9.31 -9.63
N LYS A 1032 -2.42 -8.22 -9.25
CA LYS A 1032 -3.18 -8.15 -8.00
C LYS A 1032 -4.24 -9.26 -7.94
N SER A 1033 -4.38 -9.88 -6.77
CA SER A 1033 -5.44 -10.85 -6.45
C SER A 1033 -5.41 -12.19 -7.20
N ASP A 1034 -4.41 -12.45 -8.05
CA ASP A 1034 -4.35 -13.70 -8.83
C ASP A 1034 -3.20 -14.65 -8.43
N VAL A 1035 -2.08 -14.13 -7.89
CA VAL A 1035 -0.90 -14.92 -7.48
C VAL A 1035 -0.17 -14.29 -6.29
N TRP A 1036 0.54 -15.13 -5.52
CA TRP A 1036 1.51 -14.70 -4.50
C TRP A 1036 2.55 -13.73 -5.09
N PRO A 1037 2.95 -12.68 -4.34
CA PRO A 1037 2.58 -12.36 -2.95
C PRO A 1037 1.33 -11.48 -2.79
N TRP A 1038 0.60 -11.18 -3.87
CA TRP A 1038 -0.53 -10.23 -3.85
C TRP A 1038 -1.89 -10.89 -3.65
N GLN A 1039 -1.90 -12.19 -3.45
CA GLN A 1039 -3.06 -12.97 -3.04
C GLN A 1039 -3.01 -13.09 -1.52
N ASN A 1040 -3.94 -12.42 -0.85
CA ASN A 1040 -4.08 -12.44 0.61
C ASN A 1040 -4.60 -13.78 1.10
#